data_AF-A0A816M1E9-F1
#
_entry.id   AF-A0A816M1E9-F1
#
_cell.length_a   1.000
_cell.length_b   1.000
_cell.length_c   1.000
_cell.angle_alpha   90.00
_cell.angle_beta   90.00
_cell.angle_gamma   90.00
#
_symmetry.space_group_name_H-M   'P 1'
#
loop_
_entity.id
_entity.type
_entity.pdbx_description
1 polymer ?
#
loop_
_entity_poly.entity_id
_entity_poly.type
_entity_poly.pdbx_seq_one_letter_code
_entity_poly.pdbx_strand_id
1 'polypeptide(L)'
;MPYNDQTKDEMLHECKIAYKDDKTAQKAIDEFEKTYKSAEALLFYTNDSFLYRLFNQALRTENIDFLFIFRFFLADMYNQLQQLHSEQFSINPKYTEKTLILYRGQNMKLSEFSHIKDNVGGLLSVNTFFSTTEDFQIAMIFSGFDDKDRPPELISVIFEIEIDLIHPVTKKPFASIAHLSKIPDDDEVLFSVGSIFRIFNAEYIGTSEGYWHIKMKSVDNDDDLNELRNELESQYCHNSNLCNLGSALIGMGDYNRAERYFRMLLEYLSELHSAIGPIYGSLGLICSKKGNYQEALASYEQALKCLTRINIYDQREKISQIYAHMATAYHDLGKPDLALKYLSMATDTDSSPDSLSYIYNQTAMAYRDQGDYCAALEYFQKTLHIEEEILKRTNYHPLLATMYNNIGEIYIRLGDDENGFKHLQRALDIRLKGTVSTHTDLAAIYNNLGLIYSRKNELKKALEMFEKALEIDTQTFDGNHESLALSHNNIATIYQQAANLSKALYHAETGLRIFHRSQARDNASLLVPHQCNLASIQYELGNNSKALNMAQKALKNQLGYLPESHKSISETYHLLSKIYTQKGDLPNALEYLEKSVDVARISILPKNKFKFEGLELELELLKKNGFNSGRTLSHMQCAPDQPDLQDRCIRQSIEKLELTSTDNILERINSLNTLISVNSRQGNFQMAMKYFEDATLLYTQNRSSDMLLQRKVEESMVSIFFSGSRVYYRQNNWTMSLEILKKSLDFALKQEQNSLLPEIYNAMGLSYAHQFDNCMAIHYFELAVNTAKKTLPDDHPNLQRYRYQLQQLKP
;
A
#
# COMPACT_ATOMS: atom_id res chain seq x y z
N MET A 1 33.92 8.00 21.41
CA MET A 1 34.11 7.15 22.61
C MET A 1 35.55 7.30 23.06
N PRO A 2 35.84 7.31 24.37
CA PRO A 2 37.20 7.44 24.87
C PRO A 2 38.03 6.20 24.53
N TYR A 3 39.35 6.39 24.45
CA TYR A 3 40.33 5.33 24.29
C TYR A 3 40.26 4.31 25.44
N ASN A 4 40.27 3.02 25.12
CA ASN A 4 40.57 1.93 26.05
C ASN A 4 41.27 0.77 25.32
N ASP A 5 41.91 -0.13 26.06
CA ASP A 5 42.69 -1.23 25.49
C ASP A 5 41.85 -2.14 24.57
N GLN A 6 40.59 -2.41 24.93
CA GLN A 6 39.69 -3.21 24.10
C GLN A 6 39.45 -2.58 22.72
N THR A 7 39.16 -1.27 22.65
CA THR A 7 38.94 -0.56 21.39
C THR A 7 40.21 -0.49 20.53
N LYS A 8 41.39 -0.42 21.18
CA LYS A 8 42.69 -0.51 20.50
C LYS A 8 42.91 -1.89 19.90
N ASP A 9 42.62 -2.95 20.67
CA ASP A 9 42.76 -4.33 20.22
C ASP A 9 41.79 -4.68 19.08
N GLU A 10 40.54 -4.21 19.15
CA GLU A 10 39.54 -4.32 18.08
C GLU A 10 40.07 -3.70 16.77
N MET A 11 40.62 -2.49 16.85
CA MET A 11 41.20 -1.81 15.68
C MET A 11 42.42 -2.56 15.14
N LEU A 12 43.34 -2.97 16.02
CA LEU A 12 44.54 -3.72 15.64
C LEU A 12 44.20 -5.06 14.97
N HIS A 13 43.18 -5.76 15.48
CA HIS A 13 42.72 -7.01 14.88
C HIS A 13 42.30 -6.82 13.42
N GLU A 14 41.47 -5.82 13.15
CA GLU A 14 41.02 -5.50 11.79
C GLU A 14 42.18 -5.04 10.90
N CYS A 15 43.13 -4.27 11.44
CA CYS A 15 44.32 -3.87 10.70
C CYS A 15 45.17 -5.07 10.29
N LYS A 16 45.35 -6.05 11.20
CA LYS A 16 46.10 -7.28 10.92
C LYS A 16 45.40 -8.13 9.86
N ILE A 17 44.07 -8.13 9.81
CA ILE A 17 43.28 -8.79 8.75
C ILE A 17 43.44 -8.06 7.42
N ALA A 18 43.23 -6.74 7.40
CA ALA A 18 43.26 -5.92 6.18
C ALA A 18 44.62 -5.96 5.48
N TYR A 19 45.71 -6.03 6.26
CA TYR A 19 47.08 -6.03 5.76
C TYR A 19 47.81 -7.37 5.99
N LYS A 20 47.09 -8.49 6.01
CA LYS A 20 47.67 -9.82 6.28
C LYS A 20 48.87 -10.16 5.39
N ASP A 21 48.86 -9.70 4.13
CA ASP A 21 49.89 -10.01 3.14
C ASP A 21 50.97 -8.90 2.98
N ASP A 22 50.81 -7.73 3.64
CA ASP A 22 51.78 -6.62 3.59
C ASP A 22 52.70 -6.64 4.82
N LYS A 23 53.91 -7.18 4.65
CA LYS A 23 54.91 -7.33 5.72
C LYS A 23 55.38 -5.99 6.31
N THR A 24 55.35 -4.91 5.53
CA THR A 24 55.76 -3.58 6.00
C THR A 24 54.66 -2.98 6.87
N ALA A 25 53.40 -3.12 6.43
CA ALA A 25 52.24 -2.75 7.23
C ALA A 25 52.16 -3.54 8.54
N GLN A 26 52.38 -4.86 8.54
CA GLN A 26 52.38 -5.68 9.76
C GLN A 26 53.40 -5.20 10.80
N LYS A 27 54.62 -4.83 10.38
CA LYS A 27 55.63 -4.26 11.30
C LYS A 27 55.17 -2.94 11.92
N ALA A 28 54.54 -2.07 11.12
CA ALA A 28 54.00 -0.81 11.60
C ALA A 28 52.80 -1.02 12.55
N ILE A 29 51.99 -2.06 12.33
CA ILE A 29 50.90 -2.46 13.24
C ILE A 29 51.48 -2.94 14.59
N ASP A 30 52.52 -3.78 14.57
CA ASP A 30 53.18 -4.26 15.79
C ASP A 30 53.89 -3.12 16.55
N GLU A 31 54.40 -2.12 15.84
CA GLU A 31 54.96 -0.90 16.43
C GLU A 31 53.86 -0.09 17.12
N PHE A 32 52.75 0.19 16.42
CA PHE A 32 51.58 0.88 16.98
C PHE A 32 51.07 0.17 18.24
N GLU A 33 50.94 -1.16 18.20
CA GLU A 33 50.50 -1.96 19.34
C GLU A 33 51.37 -1.72 20.58
N LYS A 34 52.68 -1.62 20.41
CA LYS A 34 53.64 -1.46 21.51
C LYS A 34 53.80 -0.03 22.01
N THR A 35 53.75 0.96 21.10
CA THR A 35 54.22 2.32 21.41
C THR A 35 53.10 3.36 21.48
N TYR A 36 51.94 3.11 20.86
CA TYR A 36 50.86 4.11 20.82
C TYR A 36 50.35 4.50 22.21
N LYS A 37 50.34 5.81 22.48
CA LYS A 37 49.67 6.43 23.63
C LYS A 37 48.56 7.37 23.17
N SER A 38 47.56 7.57 24.04
CA SER A 38 46.55 8.62 23.84
C SER A 38 47.23 9.97 23.63
N ALA A 39 46.71 10.78 22.71
CA ALA A 39 47.29 12.05 22.26
C ALA A 39 48.47 11.94 21.26
N GLU A 40 48.75 10.77 20.68
CA GLU A 40 49.77 10.58 19.64
C GLU A 40 49.19 10.21 18.25
N ALA A 41 47.86 10.15 18.10
CA ALA A 41 47.21 9.77 16.84
C ALA A 41 47.68 10.52 15.58
N LEU A 42 47.94 11.83 15.63
CA LEU A 42 48.42 12.58 14.46
C LEU A 42 49.79 12.08 13.97
N LEU A 43 50.70 11.71 14.88
CA LEU A 43 52.03 11.17 14.55
C LEU A 43 51.95 9.83 13.78
N PHE A 44 50.99 8.98 14.16
CA PHE A 44 50.77 7.70 13.49
C PHE A 44 49.99 7.85 12.18
N TYR A 45 49.12 8.86 12.09
CA TYR A 45 48.38 9.18 10.88
C TYR A 45 49.28 9.73 9.76
N THR A 46 50.24 10.60 10.09
CA THR A 46 51.17 11.23 9.12
C THR A 46 52.33 10.31 8.71
N ASN A 47 52.55 9.22 9.45
CA ASN A 47 53.43 8.16 9.02
C ASN A 47 52.81 7.47 7.80
N ASP A 48 53.55 7.29 6.70
CA ASP A 48 53.12 6.53 5.51
C ASP A 48 52.96 5.04 5.87
N SER A 49 51.90 4.79 6.62
CA SER A 49 51.62 3.57 7.34
C SER A 49 50.30 3.01 6.87
N PHE A 50 49.95 1.85 7.42
CA PHE A 50 48.67 1.19 7.18
C PHE A 50 47.48 2.10 7.55
N LEU A 51 47.62 2.96 8.57
CA LEU A 51 46.53 3.82 9.06
C LEU A 51 46.13 4.86 8.02
N TYR A 52 47.07 5.62 7.46
CA TYR A 52 46.75 6.67 6.50
C TYR A 52 45.94 6.16 5.30
N ARG A 53 46.39 5.04 4.69
CA ARG A 53 45.74 4.45 3.52
C ARG A 53 44.37 3.86 3.85
N LEU A 54 44.33 3.01 4.86
CA LEU A 54 43.12 2.29 5.27
C LEU A 54 42.04 3.24 5.78
N PHE A 55 42.45 4.25 6.55
CA PHE A 55 41.57 5.24 7.15
C PHE A 55 40.99 6.19 6.10
N ASN A 56 41.82 6.73 5.20
CA ASN A 56 41.34 7.57 4.10
C ASN A 56 40.48 6.77 3.10
N GLN A 57 40.78 5.49 2.88
CA GLN A 57 39.92 4.63 2.07
C GLN A 57 38.54 4.47 2.72
N ALA A 58 38.48 4.16 4.02
CA ALA A 58 37.23 4.01 4.74
C ALA A 58 36.39 5.28 4.79
N LEU A 59 37.03 6.44 4.95
CA LEU A 59 36.38 7.74 4.88
C LEU A 59 35.81 8.03 3.48
N ARG A 60 36.58 7.71 2.41
CA ARG A 60 36.14 7.90 1.01
C ARG A 60 35.02 6.96 0.59
N THR A 61 35.04 5.72 1.06
CA THR A 61 34.02 4.71 0.75
C THR A 61 32.86 4.72 1.73
N GLU A 62 32.85 5.66 2.68
CA GLU A 62 31.86 5.75 3.75
C GLU A 62 31.64 4.41 4.46
N ASN A 63 32.73 3.68 4.71
CA ASN A 63 32.68 2.40 5.38
C ASN A 63 32.46 2.60 6.88
N ILE A 64 31.18 2.75 7.26
CA ILE A 64 30.74 3.07 8.62
C ILE A 64 31.26 2.05 9.64
N ASP A 65 31.23 0.76 9.32
CA ASP A 65 31.72 -0.30 10.22
C ASP A 65 33.20 -0.10 10.54
N PHE A 66 33.97 0.26 9.51
CA PHE A 66 35.39 0.51 9.64
C PHE A 66 35.69 1.80 10.41
N LEU A 67 35.01 2.90 10.08
CA LEU A 67 35.13 4.17 10.81
C LEU A 67 34.75 4.02 12.28
N PHE A 68 33.76 3.18 12.57
CA PHE A 68 33.35 2.87 13.92
C PHE A 68 34.40 2.04 14.68
N ILE A 69 35.05 1.07 14.04
CA ILE A 69 36.17 0.33 14.68
C ILE A 69 37.30 1.31 15.03
N PHE A 70 37.55 2.28 14.15
CA PHE A 70 38.58 3.32 14.32
C PHE A 70 38.13 4.51 15.18
N ARG A 71 36.95 4.43 15.79
CA ARG A 71 36.30 5.55 16.52
C ARG A 71 37.19 6.23 17.56
N PHE A 72 38.02 5.48 18.29
CA PHE A 72 38.88 6.06 19.31
C PHE A 72 40.02 6.85 18.66
N PHE A 73 40.64 6.29 17.62
CA PHE A 73 41.73 6.92 16.87
C PHE A 73 41.25 8.20 16.19
N LEU A 74 40.05 8.14 15.61
CA LEU A 74 39.31 9.28 15.07
C LEU A 74 39.10 10.40 16.09
N ALA A 75 38.58 10.04 17.27
CA ALA A 75 38.33 10.99 18.33
C ALA A 75 39.63 11.61 18.85
N ASP A 76 40.69 10.80 19.02
CA ASP A 76 42.00 11.25 19.46
C ASP A 76 42.66 12.20 18.44
N MET A 77 42.60 11.88 17.14
CA MET A 77 43.02 12.77 16.06
C MET A 77 42.28 14.11 16.09
N TYR A 78 40.95 14.07 16.18
CA TYR A 78 40.14 15.28 16.19
C TYR A 78 40.44 16.15 17.42
N ASN A 79 40.56 15.54 18.60
CA ASN A 79 40.88 16.24 19.84
C ASN A 79 42.26 16.89 19.80
N GLN A 80 43.29 16.17 19.32
CA GLN A 80 44.63 16.73 19.14
C GLN A 80 44.62 17.91 18.16
N LEU A 81 43.94 17.74 17.02
CA LEU A 81 43.85 18.81 16.03
C LEU A 81 43.10 20.03 16.58
N GLN A 82 42.05 19.81 17.37
CA GLN A 82 41.31 20.88 18.05
C GLN A 82 42.17 21.60 19.10
N GLN A 83 42.98 20.86 19.84
CA GLN A 83 43.93 21.43 20.80
C GLN A 83 44.97 22.28 20.08
N LEU A 84 45.61 21.76 19.04
CA LEU A 84 46.60 22.49 18.24
C LEU A 84 46.00 23.72 17.57
N HIS A 85 44.80 23.61 17.02
CA HIS A 85 44.07 24.74 16.44
C HIS A 85 43.85 25.83 17.50
N SER A 86 43.40 25.44 18.69
CA SER A 86 43.23 26.39 19.80
C SER A 86 44.56 27.04 20.17
N GLU A 87 45.63 26.28 20.37
CA GLU A 87 46.96 26.81 20.73
C GLU A 87 47.53 27.76 19.67
N GLN A 88 47.36 27.45 18.38
CA GLN A 88 47.92 28.23 17.28
C GLN A 88 47.13 29.52 17.00
N PHE A 89 45.80 29.49 17.17
CA PHE A 89 44.90 30.55 16.69
C PHE A 89 44.15 31.31 17.80
N SER A 90 44.25 30.91 19.08
CA SER A 90 43.55 31.62 20.17
C SER A 90 44.31 32.83 20.74
N ILE A 91 45.65 32.89 20.68
CA ILE A 91 46.45 34.02 21.23
C ILE A 91 47.83 34.15 20.53
N ASN A 92 47.90 34.33 19.20
CA ASN A 92 49.20 34.49 18.50
C ASN A 92 49.27 35.71 17.58
N PRO A 93 50.17 36.70 17.81
CA PRO A 93 50.33 37.88 16.96
C PRO A 93 50.97 37.59 15.58
N LYS A 94 51.33 36.33 15.28
CA LYS A 94 51.87 35.91 13.97
C LYS A 94 50.80 35.84 12.86
N TYR A 95 49.54 35.64 13.24
CA TYR A 95 48.40 35.56 12.32
C TYR A 95 47.58 36.87 12.30
N THR A 96 48.27 38.01 12.30
CA THR A 96 47.67 39.35 12.11
C THR A 96 47.34 39.67 10.65
N GLU A 97 47.75 38.82 9.71
CA GLU A 97 47.33 38.90 8.31
C GLU A 97 45.93 38.31 8.14
N LYS A 98 45.11 39.02 7.37
CA LYS A 98 43.67 38.78 7.23
C LYS A 98 43.30 37.45 6.58
N THR A 99 44.25 36.80 5.88
CA THR A 99 43.99 35.62 5.02
C THR A 99 45.22 34.70 4.98
N LEU A 100 45.02 33.40 5.14
CA LEU A 100 46.04 32.34 4.96
C LEU A 100 45.78 31.62 3.63
N ILE A 101 46.82 31.41 2.82
CA ILE A 101 46.72 30.66 1.56
C ILE A 101 47.43 29.32 1.72
N LEU A 102 46.72 28.24 1.44
CA LEU A 102 47.25 26.88 1.48
C LEU A 102 47.08 26.20 0.12
N TYR A 103 47.96 25.25 -0.14
CA TYR A 103 48.00 24.50 -1.39
C TYR A 103 47.86 23.00 -1.17
N ARG A 104 47.24 22.32 -2.13
CA ARG A 104 47.25 20.85 -2.20
C ARG A 104 47.35 20.39 -3.64
N GLY A 105 48.35 19.56 -3.93
CA GLY A 105 48.42 18.82 -5.17
C GLY A 105 47.78 17.44 -5.07
N GLN A 106 47.05 17.03 -6.10
CA GLN A 106 46.47 15.70 -6.17
C GLN A 106 46.30 15.22 -7.62
N ASN A 107 46.60 13.94 -7.84
CA ASN A 107 46.17 13.22 -9.03
C ASN A 107 44.71 12.76 -8.86
N MET A 108 43.87 13.00 -9.86
CA MET A 108 42.47 12.55 -9.83
C MET A 108 41.96 12.09 -11.19
N LYS A 109 40.91 11.26 -11.20
CA LYS A 109 40.31 10.80 -12.45
C LYS A 109 39.58 11.94 -13.14
N LEU A 110 39.59 11.94 -14.47
CA LEU A 110 38.90 12.95 -15.28
C LEU A 110 37.40 13.07 -14.93
N SER A 111 36.73 11.96 -14.63
CA SER A 111 35.32 11.96 -14.21
C SER A 111 35.10 12.71 -12.89
N GLU A 112 35.95 12.48 -11.89
CA GLU A 112 35.87 13.14 -10.57
C GLU A 112 36.16 14.63 -10.70
N PHE A 113 37.18 14.99 -11.48
CA PHE A 113 37.52 16.39 -11.76
C PHE A 113 36.40 17.13 -12.49
N SER A 114 35.75 16.49 -13.46
CA SER A 114 34.70 17.14 -14.27
C SER A 114 33.56 17.63 -13.38
N HIS A 115 33.17 16.86 -12.35
CA HIS A 115 32.19 17.30 -11.35
C HIS A 115 32.63 18.55 -10.57
N ILE A 116 33.91 18.66 -10.23
CA ILE A 116 34.43 19.84 -9.52
C ILE A 116 34.46 21.05 -10.44
N LYS A 117 34.92 20.88 -11.68
CA LYS A 117 34.98 21.93 -12.70
C LYS A 117 33.60 22.46 -13.08
N ASP A 118 32.61 21.58 -13.23
CA ASP A 118 31.25 21.97 -13.58
C ASP A 118 30.51 22.63 -12.40
N ASN A 119 31.03 22.48 -11.17
CA ASN A 119 30.48 23.04 -9.94
C ASN A 119 31.22 24.33 -9.47
N VAL A 120 31.84 25.08 -10.38
CA VAL A 120 32.37 26.42 -10.07
C VAL A 120 31.23 27.34 -9.59
N GLY A 121 31.42 27.98 -8.45
CA GLY A 121 30.41 28.73 -7.70
C GLY A 121 29.72 27.92 -6.59
N GLY A 122 29.81 26.58 -6.65
CA GLY A 122 29.25 25.64 -5.69
C GLY A 122 30.21 25.28 -4.55
N LEU A 123 29.79 24.28 -3.76
CA LEU A 123 30.51 23.81 -2.56
C LEU A 123 31.19 22.47 -2.79
N LEU A 124 32.33 22.30 -2.13
CA LEU A 124 33.08 21.06 -2.03
C LEU A 124 33.21 20.68 -0.55
N SER A 125 32.56 19.59 -0.14
CA SER A 125 32.78 18.96 1.16
C SER A 125 33.91 17.94 1.06
N VAL A 126 34.86 18.00 1.98
CA VAL A 126 35.93 17.01 2.08
C VAL A 126 35.64 16.07 3.23
N ASN A 127 35.29 14.82 2.87
CA ASN A 127 34.94 13.77 3.84
C ASN A 127 36.17 13.05 4.42
N THR A 128 37.38 13.58 4.22
CA THR A 128 38.63 13.07 4.79
C THR A 128 39.36 14.14 5.59
N PHE A 129 40.35 13.75 6.41
CA PHE A 129 41.35 14.71 6.86
C PHE A 129 42.09 15.21 5.63
N PHE A 130 42.18 16.53 5.49
CA PHE A 130 42.63 17.16 4.26
C PHE A 130 43.97 17.84 4.52
N SER A 131 45.02 17.21 4.04
CA SER A 131 46.41 17.68 4.18
C SER A 131 46.72 18.72 3.11
N THR A 132 47.38 19.80 3.52
CA THR A 132 47.72 20.97 2.71
C THR A 132 49.08 21.50 3.15
N THR A 133 49.68 22.38 2.34
CA THR A 133 51.00 22.97 2.61
C THR A 133 50.98 24.46 2.29
N GLU A 134 51.81 25.26 2.96
CA GLU A 134 52.04 26.66 2.60
C GLU A 134 52.95 26.79 1.34
N ASP A 135 53.68 25.73 0.96
CA ASP A 135 54.60 25.74 -0.19
C ASP A 135 53.95 25.21 -1.48
N PHE A 136 53.77 26.10 -2.45
CA PHE A 136 53.27 25.77 -3.77
C PHE A 136 54.12 24.70 -4.52
N GLN A 137 55.43 24.69 -4.34
CA GLN A 137 56.32 23.73 -5.01
C GLN A 137 56.10 22.31 -4.48
N ILE A 138 55.91 22.18 -3.16
CA ILE A 138 55.56 20.91 -2.52
C ILE A 138 54.21 20.41 -3.05
N ALA A 139 53.21 21.30 -3.16
CA ALA A 139 51.94 20.96 -3.80
C ALA A 139 52.09 20.52 -5.26
N MET A 140 52.96 21.17 -6.06
CA MET A 140 53.22 20.70 -7.43
C MET A 140 53.79 19.28 -7.47
N ILE A 141 54.73 18.95 -6.58
CA ILE A 141 55.29 17.60 -6.46
C ILE A 141 54.19 16.58 -6.14
N PHE A 142 53.31 16.86 -5.17
CA PHE A 142 52.20 15.95 -4.81
C PHE A 142 51.13 15.81 -5.88
N SER A 143 50.98 16.81 -6.76
CA SER A 143 50.11 16.72 -7.94
C SER A 143 50.68 15.81 -9.03
N GLY A 144 51.92 15.33 -8.88
CA GLY A 144 52.61 14.51 -9.87
C GLY A 144 52.94 15.27 -11.14
N PHE A 145 53.04 16.61 -11.08
CA PHE A 145 53.18 17.50 -12.25
C PHE A 145 54.33 17.14 -13.22
N ASP A 146 55.42 16.52 -12.74
CA ASP A 146 56.57 16.06 -13.55
C ASP A 146 56.75 14.52 -13.47
N ASP A 147 55.70 13.80 -13.04
CA ASP A 147 55.70 12.35 -12.95
C ASP A 147 55.45 11.71 -14.32
N LYS A 148 56.53 11.25 -14.96
CA LYS A 148 56.51 10.59 -16.27
C LYS A 148 55.83 9.23 -16.27
N ASP A 149 55.65 8.63 -15.10
CA ASP A 149 54.98 7.34 -14.93
C ASP A 149 53.50 7.50 -14.53
N ARG A 150 52.96 8.73 -14.58
CA ARG A 150 51.55 9.02 -14.27
C ARG A 150 50.61 8.24 -15.20
N PRO A 151 49.64 7.51 -14.66
CA PRO A 151 48.61 6.86 -15.47
C PRO A 151 47.89 7.87 -16.36
N PRO A 152 47.67 7.57 -17.65
CA PRO A 152 47.08 8.51 -18.61
C PRO A 152 45.62 8.89 -18.29
N GLU A 153 44.97 8.17 -17.38
CA GLU A 153 43.60 8.41 -16.92
C GLU A 153 43.51 9.46 -15.80
N LEU A 154 44.66 9.85 -15.22
CA LEU A 154 44.75 10.79 -14.13
C LEU A 154 45.22 12.15 -14.61
N ILE A 155 44.63 13.20 -14.04
CA ILE A 155 45.02 14.58 -14.27
C ILE A 155 45.63 15.17 -13.00
N SER A 156 46.60 16.06 -13.18
CA SER A 156 47.21 16.82 -12.08
C SER A 156 46.36 18.02 -11.76
N VAL A 157 45.97 18.12 -10.50
CA VAL A 157 45.16 19.23 -9.98
C VAL A 157 45.86 19.83 -8.78
N ILE A 158 45.90 21.16 -8.74
CA ILE A 158 46.40 21.95 -7.62
C ILE A 158 45.24 22.78 -7.09
N PHE A 159 44.94 22.60 -5.81
CA PHE A 159 43.99 23.41 -5.07
C PHE A 159 44.75 24.54 -4.37
N GLU A 160 44.34 25.78 -4.60
CA GLU A 160 44.73 26.98 -3.84
C GLU A 160 43.54 27.36 -2.96
N ILE A 161 43.77 27.47 -1.65
CA ILE A 161 42.72 27.57 -0.64
C ILE A 161 42.97 28.80 0.19
N GLU A 162 42.08 29.77 0.06
CA GLU A 162 42.08 30.99 0.87
C GLU A 162 41.26 30.75 2.14
N ILE A 163 41.87 30.94 3.30
CA ILE A 163 41.23 30.87 4.62
C ILE A 163 41.17 32.26 5.21
N ASP A 164 39.98 32.68 5.63
CA ASP A 164 39.79 33.93 6.36
C ASP A 164 40.04 33.74 7.86
N LEU A 165 41.00 34.49 8.42
CA LEU A 165 41.43 34.35 9.83
C LEU A 165 40.80 35.42 10.75
N ILE A 166 39.97 36.33 10.22
CA ILE A 166 39.45 37.50 10.97
C ILE A 166 38.43 37.11 12.05
N HIS A 167 37.85 35.91 12.00
CA HIS A 167 36.90 35.39 12.99
C HIS A 167 37.39 34.05 13.58
N PRO A 168 38.03 34.06 14.77
CA PRO A 168 38.47 32.82 15.39
C PRO A 168 37.26 32.18 16.06
N VAL A 169 36.61 31.24 15.37
CA VAL A 169 36.37 29.85 15.81
C VAL A 169 35.81 29.14 14.56
N THR A 170 36.68 28.55 13.73
CA THR A 170 36.17 27.56 12.77
C THR A 170 35.59 26.42 13.63
N LYS A 171 34.28 26.15 13.53
CA LYS A 171 33.65 25.02 14.27
C LYS A 171 34.35 23.69 13.95
N LYS A 172 35.07 23.63 12.82
CA LYS A 172 35.94 22.53 12.39
C LYS A 172 37.42 22.93 12.55
N PRO A 173 38.20 22.21 13.36
CA PRO A 173 39.60 22.56 13.59
C PRO A 173 40.47 22.24 12.37
N PHE A 174 41.47 23.09 12.14
CA PHE A 174 42.62 22.84 11.28
C PHE A 174 43.87 23.38 11.98
N ALA A 175 45.03 22.78 11.79
CA ALA A 175 46.25 23.27 12.42
C ALA A 175 47.48 22.88 11.62
N SER A 176 48.55 23.67 11.75
CA SER A 176 49.88 23.23 11.36
C SER A 176 50.28 22.03 12.21
N ILE A 177 50.72 20.97 11.55
CA ILE A 177 51.20 19.73 12.16
C ILE A 177 52.67 19.48 11.81
N ALA A 178 53.39 20.49 11.32
CA ALA A 178 54.79 20.39 10.90
C ALA A 178 55.71 19.74 11.97
N HIS A 179 55.48 20.04 13.26
CA HIS A 179 56.26 19.47 14.37
C HIS A 179 55.89 18.02 14.73
N LEU A 180 54.79 17.50 14.17
CA LEU A 180 54.28 16.15 14.40
C LEU A 180 54.30 15.30 13.12
N SER A 181 54.41 15.92 11.96
CA SER A 181 54.48 15.23 10.67
C SER A 181 55.82 14.50 10.54
N LYS A 182 55.77 13.29 9.98
CA LYS A 182 56.98 12.54 9.61
C LYS A 182 57.48 12.88 8.21
N ILE A 183 56.77 13.74 7.48
CA ILE A 183 57.21 14.28 6.20
C ILE A 183 58.27 15.35 6.49
N PRO A 184 59.55 15.14 6.10
CA PRO A 184 60.60 16.11 6.36
C PRO A 184 60.37 17.39 5.54
N ASP A 185 60.66 18.54 6.14
CA ASP A 185 60.72 19.85 5.46
C ASP A 185 59.40 20.36 4.83
N ASP A 186 58.24 19.87 5.29
CA ASP A 186 56.91 20.39 4.89
C ASP A 186 56.21 21.08 6.08
N ASP A 187 55.76 22.32 5.87
CA ASP A 187 54.89 23.04 6.80
C ASP A 187 53.43 22.55 6.62
N GLU A 188 53.21 21.26 6.89
CA GLU A 188 51.93 20.60 6.66
C GLU A 188 50.84 21.19 7.56
N VAL A 189 49.71 21.57 6.95
CA VAL A 189 48.49 22.01 7.62
C VAL A 189 47.38 21.00 7.36
N LEU A 190 46.81 20.45 8.44
CA LEU A 190 45.79 19.42 8.37
C LEU A 190 44.43 19.98 8.75
N PHE A 191 43.42 19.75 7.91
CA PHE A 191 42.03 20.04 8.22
C PHE A 191 41.29 18.80 8.74
N SER A 192 40.36 19.01 9.67
CA SER A 192 39.45 17.96 10.14
C SER A 192 38.44 17.51 9.07
N VAL A 193 37.89 16.31 9.28
CA VAL A 193 36.85 15.71 8.45
C VAL A 193 35.59 16.60 8.39
N GLY A 194 35.05 16.74 7.18
CA GLY A 194 33.84 17.53 6.91
C GLY A 194 34.12 19.02 6.77
N SER A 195 35.34 19.38 6.37
CA SER A 195 35.68 20.75 5.99
C SER A 195 35.04 21.08 4.64
N ILE A 196 34.46 22.27 4.51
CA ILE A 196 33.70 22.69 3.32
C ILE A 196 34.35 23.93 2.73
N PHE A 197 34.54 23.92 1.40
CA PHE A 197 35.12 25.01 0.64
C PHE A 197 34.18 25.41 -0.50
N ARG A 198 34.14 26.70 -0.84
CA ARG A 198 33.46 27.17 -2.05
C ARG A 198 34.47 27.23 -3.18
N ILE A 199 34.10 26.72 -4.36
CA ILE A 199 34.95 26.75 -5.56
C ILE A 199 34.67 28.05 -6.31
N PHE A 200 35.68 28.88 -6.54
CA PHE A 200 35.49 30.18 -7.22
C PHE A 200 36.07 30.19 -8.63
N ASN A 201 37.06 29.36 -8.90
CA ASN A 201 37.69 29.30 -10.22
C ASN A 201 38.36 27.96 -10.48
N ALA A 202 38.43 27.56 -11.75
CA ALA A 202 39.14 26.39 -12.23
C ALA A 202 39.81 26.71 -13.58
N GLU A 203 41.13 26.84 -13.58
CA GLU A 203 41.93 27.26 -14.74
C GLU A 203 42.89 26.15 -15.17
N TYR A 204 43.08 25.98 -16.47
CA TYR A 204 44.10 25.08 -17.00
C TYR A 204 45.40 25.86 -17.23
N ILE A 205 46.48 25.44 -16.57
CA ILE A 205 47.80 26.05 -16.68
C ILE A 205 48.67 25.18 -17.59
N GLY A 206 48.86 25.66 -18.83
CA GLY A 206 49.55 24.96 -19.89
C GLY A 206 51.05 25.22 -19.92
N THR A 207 51.83 24.29 -19.36
CA THR A 207 53.14 23.91 -19.89
C THR A 207 53.11 22.44 -20.27
N SER A 208 54.19 21.86 -20.80
CA SER A 208 54.21 20.65 -21.65
C SER A 208 53.43 19.40 -21.17
N GLU A 209 53.05 19.31 -19.90
CA GLU A 209 52.18 18.24 -19.36
C GLU A 209 50.90 18.72 -18.64
N GLY A 210 50.70 20.04 -18.48
CA GLY A 210 49.45 20.71 -18.05
C GLY A 210 48.84 20.31 -16.71
N TYR A 211 48.55 21.27 -15.83
CA TYR A 211 47.76 21.02 -14.62
C TYR A 211 46.56 21.96 -14.51
N TRP A 212 45.56 21.53 -13.75
CA TRP A 212 44.42 22.36 -13.39
C TRP A 212 44.66 23.05 -12.05
N HIS A 213 44.45 24.36 -12.03
CA HIS A 213 44.53 25.18 -10.83
C HIS A 213 43.11 25.55 -10.38
N ILE A 214 42.70 25.01 -9.24
CA ILE A 214 41.38 25.24 -8.64
C ILE A 214 41.54 26.18 -7.46
N LYS A 215 40.83 27.31 -7.49
CA LYS A 215 40.82 28.28 -6.39
C LYS A 215 39.57 28.12 -5.55
N MET A 216 39.76 28.00 -4.24
CA MET A 216 38.70 27.79 -3.27
C MET A 216 38.85 28.73 -2.07
N LYS A 217 37.76 28.97 -1.36
CA LYS A 217 37.76 29.75 -0.10
C LYS A 217 37.00 29.01 1.00
N SER A 218 37.44 29.19 2.24
CA SER A 218 36.71 28.75 3.43
C SER A 218 35.32 29.38 3.49
N VAL A 219 34.32 28.60 3.92
CA VAL A 219 32.90 28.99 3.90
C VAL A 219 32.43 29.54 5.26
N ASP A 220 33.31 29.65 6.24
CA ASP A 220 32.95 30.05 7.61
C ASP A 220 32.25 31.42 7.71
N ASN A 221 32.49 32.32 6.74
CA ASN A 221 31.89 33.67 6.64
C ASN A 221 30.76 33.77 5.59
N ASP A 222 30.21 32.65 5.12
CA ASP A 222 29.13 32.63 4.13
C ASP A 222 27.76 32.64 4.83
N ASP A 223 27.12 33.81 4.88
CA ASP A 223 25.90 34.05 5.66
C ASP A 223 24.75 33.10 5.28
N ASP A 224 24.54 32.84 3.98
CA ASP A 224 23.47 31.98 3.46
C ASP A 224 23.67 30.51 3.88
N LEU A 225 24.93 30.05 3.91
CA LEU A 225 25.27 28.68 4.31
C LEU A 225 25.34 28.52 5.82
N ASN A 226 25.69 29.58 6.54
CA ASN A 226 25.58 29.62 7.99
C ASN A 226 24.12 29.50 8.43
N GLU A 227 23.18 30.15 7.74
CA GLU A 227 21.74 30.01 7.99
C GLU A 227 21.23 28.59 7.70
N LEU A 228 21.51 28.04 6.51
CA LEU A 228 21.15 26.67 6.15
C LEU A 228 21.75 25.63 7.11
N ARG A 229 23.02 25.81 7.50
CA ARG A 229 23.68 24.94 8.48
C ARG A 229 23.05 25.05 9.85
N ASN A 230 22.76 26.26 10.34
CA ASN A 230 22.11 26.45 11.63
C ASN A 230 20.69 25.86 11.62
N GLU A 231 19.98 25.92 10.48
CA GLU A 231 18.69 25.26 10.28
C GLU A 231 18.83 23.73 10.35
N LEU A 232 19.80 23.14 9.63
CA LEU A 232 20.10 21.71 9.70
C LEU A 232 20.54 21.28 11.11
N GLU A 233 21.45 22.00 11.77
CA GLU A 233 21.91 21.73 13.13
C GLU A 233 20.76 21.85 14.16
N SER A 234 19.80 22.76 13.93
CA SER A 234 18.59 22.87 14.76
C SER A 234 17.62 21.69 14.57
N GLN A 235 17.59 21.09 13.37
CA GLN A 235 16.81 19.88 13.06
C GLN A 235 17.44 18.62 13.67
N TYR A 236 18.78 18.59 13.83
CA TYR A 236 19.52 17.48 14.44
C TYR A 236 19.95 17.82 15.87
N CYS A 237 18.98 17.98 16.77
CA CYS A 237 19.20 18.38 18.16
C CYS A 237 20.00 17.33 18.99
N HIS A 238 21.07 17.78 19.65
CA HIS A 238 21.77 17.35 20.89
C HIS A 238 21.77 15.91 21.44
N ASN A 239 21.51 14.86 20.65
CA ASN A 239 21.80 13.47 21.05
C ASN A 239 22.97 12.91 20.24
N SER A 240 23.85 12.15 20.90
CA SER A 240 25.13 11.67 20.37
C SER A 240 25.05 11.28 18.88
N ASN A 241 26.02 11.71 18.06
CA ASN A 241 26.07 11.44 16.61
C ASN A 241 25.83 9.95 16.25
N LEU A 242 26.10 9.04 17.18
CA LEU A 242 25.84 7.60 17.06
C LEU A 242 24.37 7.19 17.20
N CYS A 243 23.56 7.88 18.01
CA CYS A 243 22.11 7.66 18.05
C CYS A 243 21.47 8.07 16.73
N ASN A 244 21.92 9.19 16.14
CA ASN A 244 21.46 9.64 14.82
C ASN A 244 21.87 8.65 13.73
N LEU A 245 23.08 8.11 13.79
CA LEU A 245 23.52 7.01 12.91
C LEU A 245 22.64 5.77 13.07
N GLY A 246 22.35 5.36 14.31
CA GLY A 246 21.45 4.24 14.58
C GLY A 246 20.05 4.45 14.00
N SER A 247 19.48 5.64 14.18
CA SER A 247 18.18 6.01 13.58
C SER A 247 18.23 6.03 12.05
N ALA A 248 19.32 6.52 11.46
CA ALA A 248 19.51 6.50 10.01
C ALA A 248 19.59 5.06 9.48
N LEU A 249 20.31 4.17 10.18
CA LEU A 249 20.40 2.75 9.83
C LEU A 249 19.05 2.03 9.96
N ILE A 250 18.23 2.38 10.97
CA ILE A 250 16.83 1.92 11.05
C ILE A 250 16.06 2.39 9.81
N GLY A 251 16.20 3.67 9.43
CA GLY A 251 15.56 4.23 8.23
C GLY A 251 15.99 3.55 6.93
N MET A 252 17.25 3.10 6.85
CA MET A 252 17.79 2.31 5.72
C MET A 252 17.39 0.83 5.78
N GLY A 253 16.75 0.36 6.86
CA GLY A 253 16.38 -1.04 7.06
C GLY A 253 17.52 -1.95 7.52
N ASP A 254 18.71 -1.42 7.84
CA ASP A 254 19.84 -2.20 8.35
C ASP A 254 19.74 -2.40 9.87
N TYR A 255 18.73 -3.16 10.26
CA TYR A 255 18.38 -3.38 11.66
C TYR A 255 19.48 -4.11 12.45
N ASN A 256 20.29 -4.95 11.80
CA ASN A 256 21.36 -5.70 12.46
C ASN A 256 22.51 -4.79 12.88
N ARG A 257 22.96 -3.90 11.98
CA ARG A 257 23.97 -2.90 12.33
C ARG A 257 23.44 -1.92 13.36
N ALA A 258 22.22 -1.41 13.17
CA ALA A 258 21.60 -0.51 14.12
C ALA A 258 21.55 -1.11 15.54
N GLU A 259 21.11 -2.37 15.67
CA GLU A 259 21.06 -3.07 16.95
C GLU A 259 22.44 -3.20 17.60
N ARG A 260 23.45 -3.62 16.81
CA ARG A 260 24.83 -3.72 17.30
C ARG A 260 25.31 -2.38 17.87
N TYR A 261 25.08 -1.29 17.14
CA TYR A 261 25.49 0.05 17.57
C TYR A 261 24.78 0.50 18.84
N PHE A 262 23.47 0.30 18.94
CA PHE A 262 22.70 0.65 20.13
C PHE A 262 23.10 -0.18 21.36
N ARG A 263 23.36 -1.49 21.19
CA ARG A 263 23.83 -2.34 22.30
C ARG A 263 25.21 -1.93 22.77
N MET A 264 26.13 -1.66 21.86
CA MET A 264 27.45 -1.14 22.22
C MET A 264 27.31 0.19 22.96
N LEU A 265 26.51 1.15 22.46
CA LEU A 265 26.26 2.42 23.14
C LEU A 265 25.82 2.23 24.61
N LEU A 266 24.95 1.27 24.89
CA LEU A 266 24.50 0.98 26.26
C LEU A 266 25.64 0.53 27.19
N GLU A 267 26.69 -0.13 26.69
CA GLU A 267 27.84 -0.56 27.49
C GLU A 267 28.71 0.61 27.96
N TYR A 268 28.72 1.73 27.20
CA TYR A 268 29.57 2.88 27.50
C TYR A 268 28.87 3.98 28.30
N LEU A 269 27.53 4.02 28.28
CA LEU A 269 26.77 5.05 28.96
C LEU A 269 26.64 4.72 30.45
N SER A 270 26.90 5.71 31.32
CA SER A 270 26.62 5.58 32.75
C SER A 270 25.12 5.33 32.97
N GLU A 271 24.73 4.53 33.97
CA GLU A 271 23.33 4.10 34.20
C GLU A 271 22.28 5.23 34.25
N LEU A 272 22.68 6.47 34.59
CA LEU A 272 21.82 7.66 34.68
C LEU A 272 21.83 8.54 33.41
N HIS A 273 22.43 8.08 32.31
CA HIS A 273 22.54 8.87 31.10
C HIS A 273 21.19 9.01 30.38
N SER A 274 20.82 10.25 30.03
CA SER A 274 19.52 10.60 29.44
C SER A 274 19.22 9.88 28.10
N ALA A 275 20.25 9.50 27.36
CA ALA A 275 20.10 8.78 26.09
C ALA A 275 19.73 7.29 26.25
N ILE A 276 19.84 6.69 27.45
CA ILE A 276 19.57 5.25 27.65
C ILE A 276 18.11 4.90 27.34
N GLY A 277 17.16 5.73 27.80
CA GLY A 277 15.73 5.54 27.53
C GLY A 277 15.41 5.49 26.03
N PRO A 278 15.79 6.51 25.24
CA PRO A 278 15.66 6.50 23.78
C PRO A 278 16.33 5.30 23.10
N ILE A 279 17.53 4.90 23.53
CA ILE A 279 18.24 3.75 22.94
C ILE A 279 17.45 2.45 23.15
N TYR A 280 16.92 2.19 24.34
CA TYR A 280 16.04 1.05 24.58
C TYR A 280 14.75 1.12 23.76
N GLY A 281 14.21 2.32 23.53
CA GLY A 281 13.11 2.55 22.60
C GLY A 281 13.43 2.14 21.18
N SER A 282 14.58 2.57 20.65
CA SER A 282 15.06 2.20 19.31
C SER A 282 15.36 0.70 19.19
N LEU A 283 15.93 0.07 20.23
CA LEU A 283 16.12 -1.38 20.28
C LEU A 283 14.78 -2.12 20.26
N GLY A 284 13.78 -1.63 20.99
CA GLY A 284 12.43 -2.17 20.94
C GLY A 284 11.83 -2.10 19.54
N LEU A 285 12.00 -0.96 18.87
CA LEU A 285 11.54 -0.76 17.48
C LEU A 285 12.23 -1.74 16.52
N ILE A 286 13.55 -1.92 16.65
CA ILE A 286 14.32 -2.89 15.86
C ILE A 286 13.81 -4.32 16.08
N CYS A 287 13.65 -4.75 17.34
CA CYS A 287 13.11 -6.07 17.66
C CYS A 287 11.70 -6.26 17.07
N SER A 288 10.85 -5.23 17.13
CA SER A 288 9.51 -5.25 16.56
C SER A 288 9.56 -5.42 15.04
N LYS A 289 10.42 -4.68 14.34
CA LYS A 289 10.61 -4.79 12.88
C LYS A 289 11.17 -6.13 12.44
N LYS A 290 11.94 -6.81 13.30
CA LYS A 290 12.42 -8.18 13.08
C LYS A 290 11.37 -9.25 13.38
N GLY A 291 10.20 -8.88 13.93
CA GLY A 291 9.15 -9.82 14.36
C GLY A 291 9.35 -10.40 15.77
N ASN A 292 10.38 -9.96 16.51
CA ASN A 292 10.66 -10.39 17.88
C ASN A 292 9.87 -9.55 18.89
N TYR A 293 8.54 -9.63 18.87
CA TYR A 293 7.67 -8.74 19.65
C TYR A 293 7.84 -8.87 21.18
N GLN A 294 8.21 -10.05 21.70
CA GLN A 294 8.45 -10.23 23.14
C GLN A 294 9.71 -9.49 23.61
N GLU A 295 10.81 -9.56 22.86
CA GLU A 295 12.04 -8.80 23.13
C GLU A 295 11.82 -7.30 22.94
N ALA A 296 10.98 -6.93 21.97
CA ALA A 296 10.57 -5.55 21.75
C ALA A 296 9.88 -4.97 22.99
N LEU A 297 8.87 -5.68 23.51
CA LEU A 297 8.15 -5.29 24.73
C LEU A 297 9.08 -5.20 25.94
N ALA A 298 9.99 -6.15 26.12
CA ALA A 298 10.98 -6.09 27.20
C ALA A 298 11.89 -4.84 27.07
N SER A 299 12.30 -4.48 25.86
CA SER A 299 13.11 -3.28 25.60
C SER A 299 12.32 -2.00 25.85
N TYR A 300 11.04 -1.93 25.44
CA TYR A 300 10.16 -0.81 25.74
C TYR A 300 9.92 -0.64 27.24
N GLU A 301 9.78 -1.73 28.01
CA GLU A 301 9.66 -1.67 29.47
C GLU A 301 10.92 -1.10 30.13
N GLN A 302 12.12 -1.44 29.62
CA GLN A 302 13.37 -0.83 30.08
C GLN A 302 13.44 0.65 29.71
N ALA A 303 13.03 1.01 28.50
CA ALA A 303 12.94 2.40 28.07
C ALA A 303 12.07 3.22 29.03
N LEU A 304 10.87 2.74 29.37
CA LEU A 304 9.98 3.38 30.33
C LEU A 304 10.59 3.50 31.74
N LYS A 305 11.26 2.46 32.24
CA LYS A 305 11.97 2.51 33.53
C LYS A 305 13.04 3.59 33.56
N CYS A 306 13.80 3.74 32.48
CA CYS A 306 14.83 4.77 32.38
C CYS A 306 14.23 6.17 32.26
N LEU A 307 13.22 6.35 31.40
CA LEU A 307 12.56 7.63 31.17
C LEU A 307 11.81 8.15 32.40
N THR A 308 11.25 7.26 33.22
CA THR A 308 10.54 7.63 34.46
C THR A 308 11.46 7.92 35.65
N ARG A 309 12.69 7.39 35.65
CA ARG A 309 13.70 7.65 36.71
C ARG A 309 14.38 9.01 36.57
N ILE A 310 14.53 9.50 35.33
CA ILE A 310 15.23 10.74 35.04
C ILE A 310 14.23 11.89 35.14
N ASN A 311 14.24 12.61 36.25
CA ASN A 311 13.32 13.72 36.55
C ASN A 311 13.72 15.01 35.80
N ILE A 312 13.75 14.95 34.46
CA ILE A 312 13.97 16.12 33.59
C ILE A 312 12.63 16.53 33.01
N TYR A 313 12.38 17.85 32.98
CA TYR A 313 11.19 18.44 32.36
C TYR A 313 11.02 17.91 30.91
N ASP A 314 9.81 17.39 30.68
CA ASP A 314 9.18 16.98 29.41
C ASP A 314 9.70 15.75 28.62
N GLN A 315 9.76 14.57 29.27
CA GLN A 315 9.87 13.27 28.56
C GLN A 315 8.51 12.69 28.13
N ARG A 316 7.40 13.45 28.25
CA ARG A 316 6.05 12.94 28.03
C ARG A 316 5.84 12.45 26.60
N GLU A 317 6.32 13.22 25.62
CA GLU A 317 6.29 12.84 24.21
C GLU A 317 6.97 11.48 23.98
N LYS A 318 8.17 11.28 24.53
CA LYS A 318 8.91 10.01 24.38
C LYS A 318 8.20 8.85 25.06
N ILE A 319 7.66 9.05 26.26
CA ILE A 319 6.89 8.02 26.97
C ILE A 319 5.65 7.64 26.15
N SER A 320 4.95 8.63 25.59
CA SER A 320 3.80 8.43 24.71
C SER A 320 4.17 7.63 23.46
N GLN A 321 5.28 7.97 22.80
CA GLN A 321 5.81 7.20 21.66
C GLN A 321 6.11 5.75 22.03
N ILE A 322 6.72 5.49 23.20
CA ILE A 322 6.96 4.12 23.65
C ILE A 322 5.64 3.37 23.87
N TYR A 323 4.62 3.98 24.48
CA TYR A 323 3.31 3.35 24.61
C TYR A 323 2.65 3.05 23.26
N ALA A 324 2.77 3.95 22.29
CA ALA A 324 2.26 3.72 20.94
C ALA A 324 2.99 2.57 20.24
N HIS A 325 4.32 2.46 20.40
CA HIS A 325 5.09 1.33 19.88
C HIS A 325 4.77 -0.01 20.57
N MET A 326 4.55 0.01 21.89
CA MET A 326 4.05 -1.17 22.62
C MET A 326 2.68 -1.59 22.08
N ALA A 327 1.80 -0.64 21.78
CA ALA A 327 0.51 -0.93 21.20
C ALA A 327 0.62 -1.61 19.83
N THR A 328 1.50 -1.12 18.94
CA THR A 328 1.79 -1.79 17.66
C THR A 328 2.30 -3.22 17.88
N ALA A 329 3.24 -3.43 18.82
CA ALA A 329 3.73 -4.78 19.12
C ALA A 329 2.65 -5.72 19.68
N TYR A 330 1.73 -5.22 20.52
CA TYR A 330 0.59 -6.01 20.99
C TYR A 330 -0.44 -6.29 19.88
N HIS A 331 -0.63 -5.34 18.98
CA HIS A 331 -1.47 -5.50 17.81
C HIS A 331 -0.94 -6.63 16.91
N ASP A 332 0.36 -6.61 16.59
CA ASP A 332 1.01 -7.65 15.78
C ASP A 332 1.02 -9.03 16.46
N LEU A 333 1.01 -9.07 17.79
CA LEU A 333 0.84 -10.29 18.59
C LEU A 333 -0.62 -10.82 18.62
N GLY A 334 -1.56 -10.16 17.95
CA GLY A 334 -2.98 -10.53 17.95
C GLY A 334 -3.67 -10.27 19.29
N LYS A 335 -3.22 -9.27 20.06
CA LYS A 335 -3.81 -8.87 21.35
C LYS A 335 -4.39 -7.44 21.27
N PRO A 336 -5.51 -7.27 20.55
CA PRO A 336 -5.94 -5.94 20.14
C PRO A 336 -6.54 -5.13 21.31
N ASP A 337 -7.06 -5.79 22.37
CA ASP A 337 -7.50 -5.12 23.60
C ASP A 337 -6.35 -4.43 24.34
N LEU A 338 -5.18 -5.10 24.41
CA LEU A 338 -3.99 -4.50 25.01
C LEU A 338 -3.46 -3.38 24.13
N ALA A 339 -3.49 -3.55 22.80
CA ALA A 339 -3.09 -2.49 21.88
C ALA A 339 -3.91 -1.21 22.12
N LEU A 340 -5.24 -1.30 22.15
CA LEU A 340 -6.12 -0.16 22.44
C LEU A 340 -5.86 0.45 23.83
N LYS A 341 -5.60 -0.38 24.84
CA LYS A 341 -5.25 0.11 26.18
C LYS A 341 -3.98 0.96 26.16
N TYR A 342 -2.91 0.50 25.50
CA TYR A 342 -1.66 1.25 25.41
C TYR A 342 -1.78 2.51 24.55
N LEU A 343 -2.62 2.51 23.51
CA LEU A 343 -2.95 3.72 22.73
C LEU A 343 -3.69 4.76 23.59
N SER A 344 -4.60 4.32 24.47
CA SER A 344 -5.24 5.22 25.44
C SER A 344 -4.21 5.83 26.38
N MET A 345 -3.30 5.02 26.93
CA MET A 345 -2.24 5.52 27.81
C MET A 345 -1.29 6.50 27.09
N ALA A 346 -0.99 6.28 25.81
CA ALA A 346 -0.22 7.21 24.99
C ALA A 346 -0.94 8.56 24.87
N THR A 347 -2.24 8.52 24.53
CA THR A 347 -3.10 9.71 24.40
C THR A 347 -3.17 10.52 25.70
N ASP A 348 -3.28 9.84 26.84
CA ASP A 348 -3.34 10.48 28.16
C ASP A 348 -1.99 11.09 28.60
N THR A 349 -0.88 10.62 28.02
CA THR A 349 0.48 11.04 28.38
C THR A 349 0.90 12.30 27.63
N ASP A 350 0.66 12.34 26.31
CA ASP A 350 0.98 13.47 25.45
C ASP A 350 -0.19 13.78 24.52
N SER A 351 -0.54 15.06 24.46
CA SER A 351 -1.65 15.60 23.66
C SER A 351 -1.17 16.63 22.64
N SER A 352 0.13 16.63 22.30
CA SER A 352 0.65 17.39 21.17
C SER A 352 -0.02 16.95 19.85
N PRO A 353 -0.27 17.87 18.89
CA PRO A 353 -0.93 17.52 17.63
C PRO A 353 -0.21 16.40 16.87
N ASP A 354 1.13 16.45 16.79
CA ASP A 354 1.93 15.46 16.06
C ASP A 354 1.80 14.06 16.68
N SER A 355 1.91 13.95 18.01
CA SER A 355 1.71 12.68 18.72
C SER A 355 0.28 12.16 18.57
N LEU A 356 -0.73 13.03 18.71
CA LEU A 356 -2.13 12.63 18.58
C LEU A 356 -2.47 12.12 17.18
N SER A 357 -1.92 12.72 16.12
CA SER A 357 -2.10 12.23 14.75
C SER A 357 -1.64 10.78 14.63
N TYR A 358 -0.40 10.49 15.08
CA TYR A 358 0.15 9.14 15.03
C TYR A 358 -0.69 8.15 15.86
N ILE A 359 -1.04 8.51 17.10
CA ILE A 359 -1.79 7.63 18.01
C ILE A 359 -3.20 7.35 17.49
N TYR A 360 -3.90 8.36 16.97
CA TYR A 360 -5.23 8.19 16.38
C TYR A 360 -5.18 7.33 15.11
N ASN A 361 -4.15 7.47 14.28
CA ASN A 361 -3.97 6.60 13.13
C ASN A 361 -3.80 5.13 13.55
N GLN A 362 -2.95 4.85 14.54
CA GLN A 362 -2.77 3.50 15.07
C GLN A 362 -4.06 2.96 15.71
N THR A 363 -4.80 3.82 16.41
CA THR A 363 -6.10 3.46 17.02
C THR A 363 -7.12 3.09 15.95
N ALA A 364 -7.18 3.86 14.85
CA ALA A 364 -8.05 3.57 13.73
C ALA A 364 -7.69 2.24 13.05
N MET A 365 -6.41 1.94 12.85
CA MET A 365 -5.95 0.66 12.33
C MET A 365 -6.34 -0.50 13.24
N ALA A 366 -6.16 -0.35 14.56
CA ALA A 366 -6.57 -1.38 15.53
C ALA A 366 -8.07 -1.68 15.46
N TYR A 367 -8.93 -0.65 15.39
CA TYR A 367 -10.38 -0.84 15.22
C TYR A 367 -10.75 -1.44 13.86
N ARG A 368 -10.09 -1.02 12.77
CA ARG A 368 -10.30 -1.58 11.43
C ARG A 368 -10.07 -3.09 11.44
N ASP A 369 -8.98 -3.53 12.05
CA ASP A 369 -8.57 -4.93 12.03
C ASP A 369 -9.41 -5.78 12.99
N GLN A 370 -10.02 -5.18 14.02
CA GLN A 370 -11.09 -5.80 14.81
C GLN A 370 -12.44 -5.86 14.06
N GLY A 371 -12.58 -5.14 12.95
CA GLY A 371 -13.82 -5.04 12.18
C GLY A 371 -14.80 -3.97 12.67
N ASP A 372 -14.43 -3.16 13.67
CA ASP A 372 -15.21 -1.98 14.07
C ASP A 372 -14.91 -0.80 13.14
N TYR A 373 -15.50 -0.86 11.95
CA TYR A 373 -15.31 0.14 10.91
C TYR A 373 -15.87 1.52 11.28
N CYS A 374 -16.83 1.60 12.21
CA CYS A 374 -17.39 2.87 12.67
C CYS A 374 -16.38 3.61 13.55
N ALA A 375 -15.81 2.93 14.56
CA ALA A 375 -14.77 3.50 15.39
C ALA A 375 -13.51 3.84 14.55
N ALA A 376 -13.11 2.94 13.64
CA ALA A 376 -12.00 3.19 12.73
C ALA A 376 -12.20 4.48 11.91
N LEU A 377 -13.41 4.70 11.37
CA LEU A 377 -13.74 5.90 10.60
C LEU A 377 -13.57 7.17 11.44
N GLU A 378 -14.08 7.16 12.67
CA GLU A 378 -13.99 8.32 13.59
C GLU A 378 -12.52 8.71 13.85
N TYR A 379 -11.68 7.74 14.17
CA TYR A 379 -10.27 8.01 14.47
C TYR A 379 -9.46 8.39 13.22
N PHE A 380 -9.72 7.80 12.05
CA PHE A 380 -9.10 8.26 10.80
C PHE A 380 -9.52 9.70 10.45
N GLN A 381 -10.77 10.09 10.72
CA GLN A 381 -11.23 11.47 10.52
C GLN A 381 -10.55 12.45 11.49
N LYS A 382 -10.38 12.08 12.77
CA LYS A 382 -9.60 12.87 13.73
C LYS A 382 -8.15 13.06 13.27
N THR A 383 -7.53 11.98 12.81
CA THR A 383 -6.16 12.01 12.25
C THR A 383 -6.09 12.95 11.05
N LEU A 384 -6.99 12.78 10.07
CA LEU A 384 -7.04 13.63 8.88
C LEU A 384 -7.20 15.11 9.24
N HIS A 385 -8.07 15.44 10.21
CA HIS A 385 -8.26 16.82 10.65
C HIS A 385 -6.97 17.43 11.19
N ILE A 386 -6.25 16.71 12.05
CA ILE A 386 -4.97 17.16 12.61
C ILE A 386 -3.92 17.33 11.50
N GLU A 387 -3.79 16.36 10.59
CA GLU A 387 -2.85 16.43 9.47
C GLU A 387 -3.16 17.59 8.52
N GLU A 388 -4.44 17.83 8.21
CA GLU A 388 -4.86 19.01 7.43
C GLU A 388 -4.53 20.31 8.15
N GLU A 389 -4.59 20.32 9.49
CA GLU A 389 -4.24 21.49 10.28
C GLU A 389 -2.72 21.77 10.34
N ILE A 390 -1.91 20.72 10.45
CA ILE A 390 -0.45 20.81 10.45
C ILE A 390 0.04 21.22 9.05
N LEU A 391 -0.52 20.61 8.02
CA LEU A 391 -0.10 20.75 6.62
C LEU A 391 -0.81 21.89 5.89
N LYS A 392 -1.33 22.91 6.61
CA LYS A 392 -2.07 24.09 6.09
C LYS A 392 -1.41 24.81 4.88
N ARG A 393 -0.17 24.50 4.52
CA ARG A 393 0.60 25.05 3.38
C ARG A 393 0.80 24.10 2.19
N THR A 394 0.43 22.83 2.27
CA THR A 394 0.69 21.83 1.22
C THR A 394 -0.53 20.95 0.91
N ASN A 395 -1.32 21.36 -0.08
CA ASN A 395 -2.53 20.63 -0.52
C ASN A 395 -2.27 19.23 -1.10
N TYR A 396 -1.00 18.83 -1.32
CA TYR A 396 -0.62 17.62 -2.05
C TYR A 396 0.36 16.73 -1.26
N HIS A 397 0.27 16.73 0.07
CA HIS A 397 1.16 15.93 0.89
C HIS A 397 0.82 14.42 0.81
N PRO A 398 1.82 13.53 0.64
CA PRO A 398 1.63 12.07 0.60
C PRO A 398 0.79 11.48 1.74
N LEU A 399 0.98 11.97 2.98
CA LEU A 399 0.25 11.47 4.15
C LEU A 399 -1.26 11.70 4.03
N LEU A 400 -1.68 12.85 3.47
CA LEU A 400 -3.11 13.15 3.26
C LEU A 400 -3.74 12.13 2.31
N ALA A 401 -3.06 11.77 1.22
CA ALA A 401 -3.57 10.75 0.32
C ALA A 401 -3.73 9.38 1.00
N THR A 402 -2.79 8.99 1.87
CA THR A 402 -2.90 7.74 2.64
C THR A 402 -4.11 7.78 3.57
N MET A 403 -4.37 8.91 4.25
CA MET A 403 -5.56 9.09 5.10
C MET A 403 -6.86 9.03 4.29
N TYR A 404 -6.94 9.74 3.16
CA TYR A 404 -8.10 9.68 2.27
C TYR A 404 -8.33 8.26 1.71
N ASN A 405 -7.27 7.52 1.40
CA ASN A 405 -7.39 6.12 0.97
C ASN A 405 -7.93 5.22 2.08
N ASN A 406 -7.42 5.34 3.31
CA ASN A 406 -7.88 4.56 4.46
C ASN A 406 -9.35 4.85 4.76
N ILE A 407 -9.75 6.12 4.79
CA ILE A 407 -11.15 6.51 4.98
C ILE A 407 -12.03 5.96 3.84
N GLY A 408 -11.54 6.03 2.60
CA GLY A 408 -12.21 5.46 1.44
C GLY A 408 -12.45 3.96 1.56
N GLU A 409 -11.43 3.21 2.01
CA GLU A 409 -11.55 1.77 2.30
C GLU A 409 -12.61 1.51 3.38
N ILE A 410 -12.60 2.27 4.48
CA ILE A 410 -13.56 2.09 5.57
C ILE A 410 -15.00 2.32 5.09
N TYR A 411 -15.25 3.34 4.27
CA TYR A 411 -16.57 3.52 3.64
C TYR A 411 -16.98 2.34 2.75
N ILE A 412 -16.05 1.79 1.96
CA ILE A 412 -16.28 0.55 1.20
C ILE A 412 -16.65 -0.60 2.14
N ARG A 413 -15.97 -0.78 3.28
CA ARG A 413 -16.30 -1.84 4.25
C ARG A 413 -17.68 -1.64 4.89
N LEU A 414 -18.09 -0.40 5.12
CA LEU A 414 -19.42 -0.03 5.62
C LEU A 414 -20.53 -0.13 4.56
N GLY A 415 -20.18 -0.33 3.29
CA GLY A 415 -21.11 -0.43 2.16
C GLY A 415 -21.55 0.92 1.58
N ASP A 416 -20.87 2.01 1.93
CA ASP A 416 -21.09 3.35 1.37
C ASP A 416 -20.10 3.61 0.24
N ASP A 417 -20.37 3.00 -0.91
CA ASP A 417 -19.48 3.08 -2.08
C ASP A 417 -19.40 4.51 -2.65
N GLU A 418 -20.38 5.39 -2.40
CA GLU A 418 -20.37 6.78 -2.87
C GLU A 418 -19.37 7.64 -2.10
N ASN A 419 -19.42 7.61 -0.77
CA ASN A 419 -18.43 8.31 0.04
C ASN A 419 -17.04 7.68 -0.12
N GLY A 420 -16.95 6.36 -0.23
CA GLY A 420 -15.70 5.65 -0.55
C GLY A 420 -15.06 6.17 -1.83
N PHE A 421 -15.86 6.28 -2.91
CA PHE A 421 -15.38 6.79 -4.20
C PHE A 421 -14.87 8.23 -4.10
N LYS A 422 -15.59 9.13 -3.42
CA LYS A 422 -15.19 10.53 -3.25
C LYS A 422 -13.82 10.66 -2.56
N HIS A 423 -13.59 9.91 -1.50
CA HIS A 423 -12.32 9.96 -0.75
C HIS A 423 -11.18 9.33 -1.54
N LEU A 424 -11.42 8.21 -2.24
CA LEU A 424 -10.40 7.60 -3.11
C LEU A 424 -10.04 8.47 -4.30
N GLN A 425 -11.00 9.19 -4.89
CA GLN A 425 -10.71 10.17 -5.93
C GLN A 425 -9.85 11.32 -5.40
N ARG A 426 -10.09 11.78 -4.16
CA ARG A 426 -9.26 12.80 -3.54
C ARG A 426 -7.84 12.29 -3.27
N ALA A 427 -7.70 11.06 -2.78
CA ALA A 427 -6.40 10.40 -2.60
C ALA A 427 -5.64 10.28 -3.94
N LEU A 428 -6.34 9.88 -5.00
CA LEU A 428 -5.78 9.76 -6.34
C LEU A 428 -5.31 11.12 -6.89
N ASP A 429 -6.13 12.17 -6.76
CA ASP A 429 -5.79 13.53 -7.20
C ASP A 429 -4.55 14.06 -6.49
N ILE A 430 -4.43 13.81 -5.18
CA ILE A 430 -3.25 14.18 -4.40
C ILE A 430 -2.01 13.46 -4.90
N ARG A 431 -2.09 12.15 -5.15
CA ARG A 431 -0.94 11.35 -5.61
C ARG A 431 -0.52 11.65 -7.03
N LEU A 432 -1.45 12.00 -7.92
CA LEU A 432 -1.12 12.38 -9.30
C LEU A 432 -0.51 13.78 -9.41
N LYS A 433 -0.78 14.67 -8.45
CA LYS A 433 -0.27 16.06 -8.45
C LYS A 433 0.96 16.28 -7.54
N GLY A 434 1.26 15.37 -6.63
CA GLY A 434 2.42 15.45 -5.73
C GLY A 434 3.75 15.19 -6.43
N THR A 435 4.83 15.78 -5.93
CA THR A 435 6.21 15.63 -6.46
C THR A 435 6.89 14.31 -6.09
N VAL A 436 6.28 13.52 -5.19
CA VAL A 436 6.80 12.22 -4.74
C VAL A 436 5.73 11.14 -4.95
N SER A 437 5.83 10.41 -6.05
CA SER A 437 4.99 9.24 -6.29
C SER A 437 5.60 8.03 -5.58
N THR A 438 5.23 7.77 -4.32
CA THR A 438 5.45 6.44 -3.75
C THR A 438 4.48 5.47 -4.43
N HIS A 439 5.04 4.48 -5.12
CA HIS A 439 4.30 3.58 -6.00
C HIS A 439 3.26 2.73 -5.24
N THR A 440 3.54 2.34 -4.00
CA THR A 440 2.68 1.46 -3.19
C THR A 440 1.32 2.05 -2.83
N ASP A 441 1.27 3.33 -2.44
CA ASP A 441 0.02 4.00 -2.05
C ASP A 441 -0.94 4.15 -3.24
N LEU A 442 -0.38 4.36 -4.44
CA LEU A 442 -1.16 4.51 -5.68
C LEU A 442 -1.80 3.18 -6.10
N ALA A 443 -1.09 2.06 -5.97
CA ALA A 443 -1.63 0.73 -6.22
C ALA A 443 -2.81 0.40 -5.28
N ALA A 444 -2.71 0.76 -4.00
CA ALA A 444 -3.78 0.57 -3.02
C ALA A 444 -5.05 1.36 -3.40
N ILE A 445 -4.91 2.61 -3.85
CA ILE A 445 -6.03 3.44 -4.31
C ILE A 445 -6.72 2.80 -5.51
N TYR A 446 -5.96 2.33 -6.51
CA TYR A 446 -6.54 1.66 -7.67
C TYR A 446 -7.24 0.34 -7.31
N ASN A 447 -6.65 -0.46 -6.41
CA ASN A 447 -7.31 -1.65 -5.87
C ASN A 447 -8.67 -1.32 -5.23
N ASN A 448 -8.73 -0.29 -4.38
CA ASN A 448 -9.97 0.13 -3.74
C ASN A 448 -11.02 0.67 -4.73
N LEU A 449 -10.60 1.43 -5.75
CA LEU A 449 -11.49 1.86 -6.84
C LEU A 449 -12.01 0.68 -7.66
N GLY A 450 -11.16 -0.32 -7.93
CA GLY A 450 -11.54 -1.56 -8.60
C GLY A 450 -12.63 -2.32 -7.86
N LEU A 451 -12.56 -2.39 -6.52
CA LEU A 451 -13.59 -3.00 -5.68
C LEU A 451 -14.95 -2.27 -5.81
N ILE A 452 -14.95 -0.93 -5.83
CA ILE A 452 -16.18 -0.14 -6.05
C ILE A 452 -16.79 -0.44 -7.42
N TYR A 453 -15.97 -0.42 -8.49
CA TYR A 453 -16.47 -0.73 -9.83
C TYR A 453 -16.99 -2.17 -9.95
N SER A 454 -16.34 -3.13 -9.26
CA SER A 454 -16.81 -4.52 -9.19
C SER A 454 -18.21 -4.62 -8.58
N ARG A 455 -18.45 -3.93 -7.45
CA ARG A 455 -19.76 -3.90 -6.78
C ARG A 455 -20.86 -3.25 -7.62
N LYS A 456 -20.49 -2.26 -8.44
CA LYS A 456 -21.38 -1.62 -9.44
C LYS A 456 -21.57 -2.48 -10.71
N ASN A 457 -20.97 -3.68 -10.76
CA ASN A 457 -20.97 -4.56 -11.92
C ASN A 457 -20.34 -3.95 -13.19
N GLU A 458 -19.47 -2.95 -13.03
CA GLU A 458 -18.71 -2.32 -14.11
C GLU A 458 -17.39 -3.08 -14.35
N LEU A 459 -17.51 -4.37 -14.72
CA LEU A 459 -16.39 -5.33 -14.74
C LEU A 459 -15.17 -4.86 -15.55
N LYS A 460 -15.38 -4.16 -16.68
CA LYS A 460 -14.29 -3.64 -17.52
C LYS A 460 -13.46 -2.57 -16.79
N LYS A 461 -14.10 -1.63 -16.10
CA LYS A 461 -13.39 -0.60 -15.33
C LYS A 461 -12.73 -1.19 -14.10
N ALA A 462 -13.39 -2.14 -13.44
CA ALA A 462 -12.80 -2.86 -12.31
C ALA A 462 -11.50 -3.56 -12.72
N LEU A 463 -11.52 -4.27 -13.86
CA LEU A 463 -10.32 -4.92 -14.41
C LEU A 463 -9.22 -3.90 -14.72
N GLU A 464 -9.53 -2.78 -15.37
CA GLU A 464 -8.56 -1.73 -15.68
C GLU A 464 -7.89 -1.18 -14.41
N MET A 465 -8.65 -0.95 -13.33
CA MET A 465 -8.07 -0.47 -12.08
C MET A 465 -7.16 -1.52 -11.44
N PHE A 466 -7.56 -2.79 -11.40
CA PHE A 466 -6.73 -3.86 -10.84
C PHE A 466 -5.47 -4.14 -11.68
N GLU A 467 -5.54 -4.00 -13.00
CA GLU A 467 -4.38 -4.13 -13.89
C GLU A 467 -3.38 -2.99 -13.65
N LYS A 468 -3.85 -1.75 -13.45
CA LYS A 468 -2.98 -0.62 -13.05
C LYS A 468 -2.31 -0.87 -11.70
N ALA A 469 -3.05 -1.38 -10.71
CA ALA A 469 -2.47 -1.74 -9.41
C ALA A 469 -1.38 -2.82 -9.56
N LEU A 470 -1.66 -3.87 -10.34
CA LEU A 470 -0.71 -4.95 -10.61
C LEU A 470 0.56 -4.46 -11.32
N GLU A 471 0.42 -3.58 -12.31
CA GLU A 471 1.56 -2.99 -13.03
C GLU A 471 2.48 -2.23 -12.06
N ILE A 472 1.89 -1.40 -11.19
CA ILE A 472 2.64 -0.63 -10.20
C ILE A 472 3.31 -1.54 -9.18
N ASP A 473 2.58 -2.52 -8.63
CA ASP A 473 3.14 -3.48 -7.67
C ASP A 473 4.30 -4.28 -8.29
N THR A 474 4.22 -4.62 -9.59
CA THR A 474 5.27 -5.37 -10.32
C THR A 474 6.53 -4.56 -10.53
N GLN A 475 6.40 -3.24 -10.69
CA GLN A 475 7.55 -2.34 -10.79
C GLN A 475 8.18 -2.05 -9.41
N THR A 476 7.39 -2.17 -8.34
CA THR A 476 7.80 -1.74 -6.99
C THR A 476 8.44 -2.87 -6.19
N PHE A 477 7.89 -4.07 -6.28
CA PHE A 477 8.27 -5.18 -5.42
C PHE A 477 9.00 -6.28 -6.20
N ASP A 478 9.71 -7.13 -5.46
CA ASP A 478 10.15 -8.40 -6.01
C ASP A 478 8.93 -9.29 -6.36
N GLY A 479 9.12 -10.29 -7.21
CA GLY A 479 8.01 -11.11 -7.73
C GLY A 479 7.27 -11.97 -6.70
N ASN A 480 7.58 -11.87 -5.41
CA ASN A 480 6.98 -12.66 -4.33
C ASN A 480 6.25 -11.82 -3.26
N HIS A 481 5.99 -10.53 -3.48
CA HIS A 481 5.32 -9.68 -2.48
C HIS A 481 3.80 -9.92 -2.36
N GLU A 482 3.22 -9.78 -1.17
CA GLU A 482 1.78 -10.00 -0.95
C GLU A 482 0.86 -9.07 -1.75
N SER A 483 1.27 -7.83 -2.05
CA SER A 483 0.49 -6.90 -2.90
C SER A 483 0.26 -7.46 -4.30
N LEU A 484 1.27 -8.11 -4.90
CA LEU A 484 1.14 -8.79 -6.18
C LEU A 484 0.12 -9.93 -6.09
N ALA A 485 0.18 -10.71 -5.02
CA ALA A 485 -0.79 -11.79 -4.78
C ALA A 485 -2.22 -11.24 -4.70
N LEU A 486 -2.42 -10.14 -3.95
CA LEU A 486 -3.72 -9.47 -3.79
C LEU A 486 -4.27 -8.97 -5.14
N SER A 487 -3.45 -8.29 -5.93
CA SER A 487 -3.83 -7.77 -7.25
C SER A 487 -4.23 -8.92 -8.20
N HIS A 488 -3.49 -10.03 -8.23
CA HIS A 488 -3.90 -11.24 -8.96
C HIS A 488 -5.24 -11.82 -8.45
N ASN A 489 -5.45 -11.85 -7.14
CA ASN A 489 -6.67 -12.37 -6.55
C ASN A 489 -7.91 -11.53 -6.89
N ASN A 490 -7.76 -10.21 -6.92
CA ASN A 490 -8.83 -9.29 -7.32
C ASN A 490 -9.18 -9.47 -8.81
N ILE A 491 -8.17 -9.61 -9.68
CA ILE A 491 -8.37 -9.90 -11.11
C ILE A 491 -9.08 -11.25 -11.30
N ALA A 492 -8.74 -12.26 -10.49
CA ALA A 492 -9.42 -13.56 -10.53
C ALA A 492 -10.92 -13.43 -10.24
N THR A 493 -11.30 -12.63 -9.23
CA THR A 493 -12.71 -12.34 -8.91
C THR A 493 -13.44 -11.68 -10.07
N ILE A 494 -12.82 -10.74 -10.78
CA ILE A 494 -13.45 -10.10 -11.95
C ILE A 494 -13.65 -11.08 -13.10
N TYR A 495 -12.66 -11.92 -13.40
CA TYR A 495 -12.82 -12.95 -14.43
C TYR A 495 -13.87 -14.00 -14.04
N GLN A 496 -14.00 -14.33 -12.76
CA GLN A 496 -15.08 -15.20 -12.26
C GLN A 496 -16.45 -14.55 -12.47
N GLN A 497 -16.63 -13.27 -12.10
CA GLN A 497 -17.86 -12.51 -12.34
C GLN A 497 -18.21 -12.41 -13.83
N ALA A 498 -17.20 -12.34 -14.71
CA ALA A 498 -17.37 -12.36 -16.16
C ALA A 498 -17.59 -13.77 -16.76
N ALA A 499 -17.76 -14.80 -15.92
CA ALA A 499 -17.89 -16.22 -16.29
C ALA A 499 -16.70 -16.78 -17.10
N ASN A 500 -15.52 -16.15 -17.01
CA ASN A 500 -14.29 -16.62 -17.63
C ASN A 500 -13.45 -17.42 -16.63
N LEU A 501 -13.92 -18.63 -16.32
CA LEU A 501 -13.35 -19.47 -15.25
C LEU A 501 -11.91 -19.91 -15.50
N SER A 502 -11.47 -20.01 -16.76
CA SER A 502 -10.09 -20.39 -17.10
C SER A 502 -9.09 -19.31 -16.71
N LYS A 503 -9.37 -18.04 -17.05
CA LYS A 503 -8.56 -16.90 -16.61
C LYS A 503 -8.68 -16.68 -15.11
N ALA A 504 -9.87 -16.81 -14.54
CA ALA A 504 -10.07 -16.70 -13.10
C ALA A 504 -9.19 -17.70 -12.33
N LEU A 505 -9.18 -18.96 -12.76
CA LEU A 505 -8.35 -20.00 -12.16
C LEU A 505 -6.86 -19.68 -12.27
N TYR A 506 -6.39 -19.26 -13.46
CA TYR A 506 -4.99 -18.89 -13.67
C TYR A 506 -4.53 -17.78 -12.69
N HIS A 507 -5.32 -16.70 -12.57
CA HIS A 507 -4.98 -15.60 -11.68
C HIS A 507 -5.07 -16.00 -10.20
N ALA A 508 -6.06 -16.80 -9.80
CA ALA A 508 -6.20 -17.28 -8.42
C ALA A 508 -5.05 -18.19 -8.00
N GLU A 509 -4.63 -19.13 -8.86
CA GLU A 509 -3.49 -20.02 -8.60
C GLU A 509 -2.16 -19.25 -8.58
N THR A 510 -2.02 -18.24 -9.44
CA THR A 510 -0.82 -17.38 -9.47
C THR A 510 -0.73 -16.55 -8.20
N GLY A 511 -1.82 -15.89 -7.79
CA GLY A 511 -1.86 -15.10 -6.56
C GLY A 511 -1.54 -15.95 -5.32
N LEU A 512 -2.16 -17.12 -5.18
CA LEU A 512 -1.88 -18.02 -4.05
C LEU A 512 -0.42 -18.52 -4.04
N ARG A 513 0.17 -18.78 -5.22
CA ARG A 513 1.57 -19.20 -5.33
C ARG A 513 2.54 -18.09 -4.92
N ILE A 514 2.28 -16.85 -5.34
CA ILE A 514 3.05 -15.68 -4.93
C ILE A 514 2.96 -15.50 -3.41
N PHE A 515 1.75 -15.55 -2.85
CA PHE A 515 1.52 -15.42 -1.41
C PHE A 515 2.31 -16.47 -0.59
N HIS A 516 2.33 -17.73 -1.03
CA HIS A 516 3.11 -18.77 -0.33
C HIS A 516 4.63 -18.56 -0.37
N ARG A 517 5.12 -17.72 -1.30
CA ARG A 517 6.53 -17.33 -1.40
C ARG A 517 6.82 -15.98 -0.73
N SER A 518 5.80 -15.26 -0.27
CA SER A 518 5.98 -13.97 0.39
C SER A 518 6.46 -14.13 1.83
N GLN A 519 6.95 -13.03 2.41
CA GLN A 519 7.31 -12.97 3.83
C GLN A 519 6.07 -13.14 4.72
N ALA A 520 4.90 -12.73 4.24
CA ALA A 520 3.62 -12.85 4.92
C ALA A 520 2.94 -14.23 4.77
N ARG A 521 3.63 -15.27 4.28
CA ARG A 521 3.05 -16.61 4.01
C ARG A 521 2.32 -17.25 5.19
N ASP A 522 2.70 -16.89 6.42
CA ASP A 522 2.14 -17.41 7.67
C ASP A 522 1.01 -16.52 8.21
N ASN A 523 0.72 -15.37 7.58
CA ASN A 523 -0.38 -14.49 7.94
C ASN A 523 -1.72 -15.06 7.45
N ALA A 524 -2.42 -15.74 8.36
CA ALA A 524 -3.70 -16.38 8.09
C ALA A 524 -4.79 -15.40 7.60
N SER A 525 -4.77 -14.14 8.05
CA SER A 525 -5.77 -13.14 7.65
C SER A 525 -5.68 -12.79 6.16
N LEU A 526 -4.46 -12.70 5.63
CA LEU A 526 -4.20 -12.39 4.23
C LEU A 526 -4.30 -13.64 3.33
N LEU A 527 -4.00 -14.83 3.87
CA LEU A 527 -4.08 -16.10 3.14
C LEU A 527 -5.52 -16.53 2.83
N VAL A 528 -6.43 -16.36 3.79
CA VAL A 528 -7.81 -16.85 3.71
C VAL A 528 -8.56 -16.37 2.47
N PRO A 529 -8.52 -15.06 2.09
CA PRO A 529 -9.16 -14.58 0.86
C PRO A 529 -8.74 -15.34 -0.41
N HIS A 530 -7.45 -15.65 -0.55
CA HIS A 530 -6.94 -16.43 -1.68
C HIS A 530 -7.51 -17.86 -1.70
N GLN A 531 -7.60 -18.48 -0.52
CA GLN A 531 -8.16 -19.83 -0.37
C GLN A 531 -9.67 -19.85 -0.67
N CYS A 532 -10.43 -18.88 -0.15
CA CYS A 532 -11.87 -18.75 -0.41
C CYS A 532 -12.16 -18.52 -1.90
N ASN A 533 -11.44 -17.61 -2.54
CA ASN A 533 -11.62 -17.33 -3.96
C ASN A 533 -11.29 -18.56 -4.83
N LEU A 534 -10.16 -19.22 -4.58
CA LEU A 534 -9.81 -20.44 -5.31
C LEU A 534 -10.81 -21.57 -5.04
N ALA A 535 -11.33 -21.71 -3.82
CA ALA A 535 -12.38 -22.67 -3.49
C ALA A 535 -13.67 -22.41 -4.30
N SER A 536 -14.09 -21.14 -4.38
CA SER A 536 -15.27 -20.71 -5.16
C SER A 536 -15.11 -21.00 -6.65
N ILE A 537 -13.96 -20.65 -7.23
CA ILE A 537 -13.68 -20.89 -8.66
C ILE A 537 -13.64 -22.41 -8.96
N GLN A 538 -13.02 -23.20 -8.09
CA GLN A 538 -12.98 -24.67 -8.26
C GLN A 538 -14.36 -25.31 -8.11
N TYR A 539 -15.22 -24.75 -7.25
CA TYR A 539 -16.62 -25.16 -7.13
C TYR A 539 -17.38 -24.91 -8.44
N GLU A 540 -17.27 -23.71 -9.01
CA GLU A 540 -17.93 -23.37 -10.30
C GLU A 540 -17.42 -24.21 -11.47
N LEU A 541 -16.14 -24.62 -11.45
CA LEU A 541 -15.56 -25.57 -12.41
C LEU A 541 -16.03 -27.03 -12.20
N GLY A 542 -16.73 -27.34 -11.11
CA GLY A 542 -17.17 -28.69 -10.75
C GLY A 542 -16.09 -29.58 -10.11
N ASN A 543 -14.93 -29.00 -9.77
CA ASN A 543 -13.82 -29.71 -9.13
C ASN A 543 -14.03 -29.82 -7.61
N ASN A 544 -15.10 -30.50 -7.21
CA ASN A 544 -15.58 -30.55 -5.81
C ASN A 544 -14.53 -31.00 -4.78
N SER A 545 -13.59 -31.89 -5.15
CA SER A 545 -12.53 -32.35 -4.24
C SER A 545 -11.51 -31.25 -3.92
N LYS A 546 -11.10 -30.48 -4.93
CA LYS A 546 -10.19 -29.33 -4.78
C LYS A 546 -10.89 -28.18 -4.05
N ALA A 547 -12.13 -27.89 -4.43
CA ALA A 547 -12.96 -26.87 -3.77
C ALA A 547 -13.13 -27.16 -2.28
N LEU A 548 -13.47 -28.41 -1.92
CA LEU A 548 -13.65 -28.84 -0.54
C LEU A 548 -12.36 -28.70 0.28
N ASN A 549 -11.22 -29.18 -0.24
CA ASN A 549 -9.93 -29.07 0.44
C ASN A 549 -9.58 -27.62 0.76
N MET A 550 -9.77 -26.73 -0.22
CA MET A 550 -9.44 -25.32 -0.08
C MET A 550 -10.38 -24.58 0.88
N ALA A 551 -11.69 -24.84 0.79
CA ALA A 551 -12.69 -24.27 1.71
C ALA A 551 -12.48 -24.74 3.17
N GLN A 552 -12.13 -26.00 3.38
CA GLN A 552 -11.81 -26.52 4.73
C GLN A 552 -10.54 -25.90 5.31
N LYS A 553 -9.50 -25.67 4.49
CA LYS A 553 -8.30 -24.94 4.91
C LYS A 553 -8.61 -23.50 5.28
N ALA A 554 -9.40 -22.81 4.46
CA ALA A 554 -9.84 -21.44 4.74
C ALA A 554 -10.60 -21.36 6.06
N LEU A 555 -11.57 -22.25 6.27
CA LEU A 555 -12.36 -22.32 7.50
C LEU A 555 -11.48 -22.57 8.74
N LYS A 556 -10.55 -23.54 8.65
CA LYS A 556 -9.62 -23.85 9.75
C LYS A 556 -8.78 -22.61 10.12
N ASN A 557 -8.28 -21.90 9.12
CA ASN A 557 -7.49 -20.69 9.33
C ASN A 557 -8.36 -19.58 9.94
N GLN A 558 -9.57 -19.34 9.43
CA GLN A 558 -10.50 -18.35 9.97
C GLN A 558 -10.81 -18.59 11.46
N LEU A 559 -11.15 -19.83 11.84
CA LEU A 559 -11.44 -20.20 13.23
C LEU A 559 -10.21 -20.05 14.16
N GLY A 560 -9.00 -19.93 13.60
CA GLY A 560 -7.78 -19.72 14.37
C GLY A 560 -7.57 -18.28 14.85
N TYR A 561 -8.17 -17.28 14.19
CA TYR A 561 -7.96 -15.85 14.52
C TYR A 561 -9.24 -14.99 14.57
N LEU A 562 -10.37 -15.48 14.06
CA LEU A 562 -11.65 -14.76 14.12
C LEU A 562 -12.57 -15.39 15.18
N PRO A 563 -13.40 -14.58 15.86
CA PRO A 563 -14.52 -15.10 16.64
C PRO A 563 -15.45 -15.93 15.75
N GLU A 564 -16.05 -17.00 16.29
CA GLU A 564 -16.97 -17.87 15.54
C GLU A 564 -18.18 -17.11 14.95
N SER A 565 -18.53 -15.96 15.52
CA SER A 565 -19.60 -15.08 15.05
C SER A 565 -19.23 -14.23 13.82
N HIS A 566 -17.99 -14.28 13.34
CA HIS A 566 -17.52 -13.41 12.27
C HIS A 566 -18.17 -13.77 10.91
N LYS A 567 -18.64 -12.77 10.18
CA LYS A 567 -19.40 -12.94 8.93
C LYS A 567 -18.70 -13.79 7.86
N SER A 568 -17.38 -13.68 7.72
CA SER A 568 -16.63 -14.48 6.72
C SER A 568 -16.68 -15.99 6.98
N ILE A 569 -16.89 -16.40 8.24
CA ILE A 569 -17.06 -17.81 8.61
C ILE A 569 -18.41 -18.32 8.08
N SER A 570 -19.48 -17.52 8.19
CA SER A 570 -20.79 -17.84 7.58
C SER A 570 -20.68 -18.03 6.07
N GLU A 571 -19.97 -17.13 5.36
CA GLU A 571 -19.77 -17.25 3.91
C GLU A 571 -19.00 -18.52 3.53
N THR A 572 -18.03 -18.94 4.35
CA THR A 572 -17.24 -20.15 4.12
C THR A 572 -18.04 -21.41 4.42
N TYR A 573 -18.85 -21.42 5.49
CA TYR A 573 -19.82 -22.49 5.77
C TYR A 573 -20.84 -22.64 4.65
N HIS A 574 -21.35 -21.52 4.13
CA HIS A 574 -22.24 -21.54 2.97
C HIS A 574 -21.55 -22.17 1.76
N LEU A 575 -20.32 -21.79 1.43
CA LEU A 575 -19.57 -22.39 0.33
C LEU A 575 -19.37 -23.91 0.52
N LEU A 576 -19.04 -24.36 1.74
CA LEU A 576 -18.95 -25.79 2.06
C LEU A 576 -20.29 -26.50 1.82
N SER A 577 -21.40 -25.93 2.28
CA SER A 577 -22.74 -26.48 2.03
C SER A 577 -23.02 -26.64 0.53
N LYS A 578 -22.68 -25.63 -0.29
CA LYS A 578 -22.82 -25.72 -1.75
C LYS A 578 -21.99 -26.86 -2.35
N ILE A 579 -20.74 -26.99 -1.91
CA ILE A 579 -19.84 -28.05 -2.39
C ILE A 579 -20.39 -29.44 -2.02
N TYR A 580 -20.85 -29.64 -0.78
CA TYR A 580 -21.46 -30.91 -0.35
C TYR A 580 -22.76 -31.21 -1.09
N THR A 581 -23.57 -30.18 -1.38
CA THR A 581 -24.78 -30.29 -2.20
C THR A 581 -24.44 -30.80 -3.61
N GLN A 582 -23.42 -30.23 -4.26
CA GLN A 582 -22.98 -30.66 -5.60
C GLN A 582 -22.36 -32.07 -5.60
N LYS A 583 -21.80 -32.52 -4.47
CA LYS A 583 -21.32 -33.91 -4.28
C LYS A 583 -22.45 -34.91 -3.99
N GLY A 584 -23.66 -34.44 -3.69
CA GLY A 584 -24.79 -35.30 -3.29
C GLY A 584 -24.76 -35.73 -1.81
N ASP A 585 -23.87 -35.16 -1.00
CA ASP A 585 -23.74 -35.45 0.44
C ASP A 585 -24.61 -34.47 1.24
N LEU A 586 -25.91 -34.77 1.22
CA LEU A 586 -26.95 -33.91 1.79
C LEU A 586 -26.87 -33.73 3.31
N PRO A 587 -26.50 -34.74 4.14
CA PRO A 587 -26.35 -34.55 5.58
C PRO A 587 -25.32 -33.47 5.93
N ASN A 588 -24.13 -33.55 5.32
CA ASN A 588 -23.09 -32.54 5.52
C ASN A 588 -23.50 -31.19 4.93
N ALA A 589 -24.16 -31.17 3.77
CA ALA A 589 -24.68 -29.93 3.19
C ALA A 589 -25.64 -29.20 4.13
N LEU A 590 -26.54 -29.94 4.79
CA LEU A 590 -27.48 -29.39 5.76
C LEU A 590 -26.76 -28.84 6.99
N GLU A 591 -25.85 -29.63 7.58
CA GLU A 591 -25.11 -29.23 8.78
C GLU A 591 -24.33 -27.92 8.56
N TYR A 592 -23.61 -27.80 7.45
CA TYR A 592 -22.87 -26.58 7.15
C TYR A 592 -23.78 -25.39 6.81
N LEU A 593 -24.97 -25.63 6.24
CA LEU A 593 -25.95 -24.57 5.99
C LEU A 593 -26.56 -24.05 7.30
N GLU A 594 -26.85 -24.93 8.26
CA GLU A 594 -27.31 -24.56 9.60
C GLU A 594 -26.26 -23.69 10.30
N LYS A 595 -24.99 -24.14 10.31
CA LYS A 595 -23.88 -23.37 10.86
C LYS A 595 -23.73 -22.00 10.20
N SER A 596 -23.89 -21.92 8.88
CA SER A 596 -23.87 -20.65 8.14
C SER A 596 -24.96 -19.69 8.61
N VAL A 597 -26.19 -20.19 8.75
CA VAL A 597 -27.35 -19.40 9.22
C VAL A 597 -27.16 -18.96 10.66
N ASP A 598 -26.70 -19.84 11.55
CA ASP A 598 -26.52 -19.53 12.97
C ASP A 598 -25.46 -18.43 13.18
N VAL A 599 -24.32 -18.51 12.48
CA VAL A 599 -23.31 -17.44 12.50
C VAL A 599 -23.88 -16.14 11.94
N ALA A 600 -24.63 -16.20 10.83
CA ALA A 600 -25.24 -15.02 10.24
C ALA A 600 -26.25 -14.33 11.17
N ARG A 601 -27.02 -15.09 11.99
CA ARG A 601 -27.94 -14.55 13.01
C ARG A 601 -27.21 -13.75 14.08
N ILE A 602 -26.01 -14.18 14.46
CA ILE A 602 -25.23 -13.59 15.56
C ILE A 602 -24.45 -12.34 15.08
N SER A 603 -24.05 -12.27 13.80
CA SER A 603 -23.13 -11.26 13.23
C SER A 603 -23.66 -9.81 13.07
N ILE A 604 -24.67 -9.39 13.82
CA ILE A 604 -25.50 -8.18 13.64
C ILE A 604 -24.74 -6.91 13.17
N LEU A 605 -25.06 -6.44 11.96
CA LEU A 605 -25.02 -5.02 11.56
C LEU A 605 -26.35 -4.66 10.84
N PRO A 606 -26.97 -3.48 11.10
CA PRO A 606 -28.37 -3.21 10.74
C PRO A 606 -28.72 -3.15 9.24
N LYS A 607 -27.73 -3.08 8.35
CA LYS A 607 -27.95 -2.77 6.92
C LYS A 607 -28.13 -3.98 5.99
N ASN A 608 -28.05 -5.22 6.48
CA ASN A 608 -28.06 -6.42 5.60
C ASN A 608 -29.16 -7.45 5.91
N LYS A 609 -30.35 -6.99 6.30
CA LYS A 609 -31.52 -7.86 6.57
C LYS A 609 -31.94 -8.72 5.35
N PHE A 610 -31.76 -8.21 4.13
CA PHE A 610 -32.19 -8.87 2.88
C PHE A 610 -31.35 -10.07 2.44
N LYS A 611 -30.06 -10.16 2.80
CA LYS A 611 -29.19 -11.30 2.41
C LYS A 611 -29.43 -12.55 3.28
N PHE A 612 -30.02 -12.37 4.45
CA PHE A 612 -30.24 -13.42 5.44
C PHE A 612 -31.54 -14.21 5.20
N GLU A 613 -32.61 -13.54 4.72
CA GLU A 613 -33.86 -14.23 4.35
C GLU A 613 -33.64 -15.29 3.27
N GLY A 614 -32.65 -15.10 2.37
CA GLY A 614 -32.28 -16.07 1.34
C GLY A 614 -31.57 -17.33 1.87
N LEU A 615 -30.73 -17.20 2.90
CA LEU A 615 -30.04 -18.33 3.54
C LEU A 615 -31.00 -19.17 4.38
N GLU A 616 -31.91 -18.52 5.13
CA GLU A 616 -32.96 -19.22 5.87
C GLU A 616 -33.92 -19.95 4.94
N LEU A 617 -34.27 -19.33 3.82
CA LEU A 617 -35.07 -19.98 2.77
C LEU A 617 -34.33 -21.17 2.16
N GLU A 618 -33.02 -21.05 1.87
CA GLU A 618 -32.19 -22.16 1.37
C GLU A 618 -32.20 -23.33 2.36
N LEU A 619 -32.07 -23.05 3.65
CA LEU A 619 -32.11 -24.04 4.71
C LEU A 619 -33.48 -24.72 4.80
N GLU A 620 -34.57 -23.95 4.76
CA GLU A 620 -35.92 -24.49 4.73
C GLU A 620 -36.17 -25.39 3.52
N LEU A 621 -35.64 -25.01 2.35
CA LEU A 621 -35.75 -25.79 1.13
C LEU A 621 -34.99 -27.10 1.22
N LEU A 622 -33.76 -27.07 1.73
CA LEU A 622 -32.94 -28.26 1.91
C LEU A 622 -33.56 -29.22 2.95
N LYS A 623 -34.24 -28.68 3.98
CA LYS A 623 -35.02 -29.46 4.96
C LYS A 623 -36.31 -30.06 4.38
N LYS A 624 -37.04 -29.32 3.54
CA LYS A 624 -38.33 -29.74 2.96
C LYS A 624 -38.17 -30.71 1.77
N ASN A 625 -37.16 -30.53 0.94
CA ASN A 625 -36.96 -31.28 -0.32
C ASN A 625 -36.17 -32.59 -0.14
N GLY A 626 -36.31 -33.28 1.01
CA GLY A 626 -35.54 -34.47 1.35
C GLY A 626 -35.15 -35.34 0.14
N PHE A 627 -33.84 -35.61 0.00
CA PHE A 627 -33.25 -36.52 -0.98
C PHE A 627 -33.57 -36.30 -2.47
N ASN A 628 -34.02 -35.13 -2.93
CA ASN A 628 -34.10 -34.90 -4.38
C ASN A 628 -33.63 -33.50 -4.83
N SER A 629 -32.53 -33.53 -5.58
CA SER A 629 -31.93 -32.49 -6.43
C SER A 629 -31.25 -31.31 -5.72
N GLY A 630 -29.93 -31.43 -5.55
CA GLY A 630 -29.06 -30.31 -5.23
C GLY A 630 -28.94 -29.33 -6.40
N ARG A 631 -29.48 -28.12 -6.24
CA ARG A 631 -29.16 -26.91 -7.02
C ARG A 631 -29.44 -25.67 -6.15
N THR A 632 -28.40 -24.86 -5.93
CA THR A 632 -28.36 -23.67 -5.07
C THR A 632 -29.06 -22.45 -5.65
N LEU A 633 -29.43 -21.50 -4.77
CA LEU A 633 -30.30 -20.33 -5.00
C LEU A 633 -29.92 -19.37 -6.15
N SER A 634 -28.66 -19.35 -6.63
CA SER A 634 -28.24 -18.46 -7.73
C SER A 634 -28.86 -18.83 -9.10
N HIS A 635 -29.53 -19.99 -9.18
CA HIS A 635 -30.30 -20.39 -10.35
C HIS A 635 -31.81 -20.19 -10.22
N MET A 636 -32.32 -19.58 -9.14
CA MET A 636 -33.78 -19.41 -8.98
C MET A 636 -34.41 -18.20 -9.70
N GLN A 637 -33.63 -17.41 -10.47
CA GLN A 637 -34.20 -16.63 -11.58
C GLN A 637 -34.50 -17.52 -12.82
N CYS A 638 -34.04 -18.77 -12.83
CA CYS A 638 -34.13 -19.72 -13.94
C CYS A 638 -34.48 -21.15 -13.49
N ALA A 639 -35.43 -21.34 -12.57
CA ALA A 639 -35.97 -22.66 -12.22
C ALA A 639 -37.42 -22.83 -12.72
N PRO A 640 -37.66 -23.50 -13.87
CA PRO A 640 -39.00 -23.85 -14.35
C PRO A 640 -39.71 -24.93 -13.52
N ASP A 641 -39.01 -25.56 -12.56
CA ASP A 641 -39.38 -26.87 -12.02
C ASP A 641 -40.06 -26.84 -10.62
N GLN A 642 -40.10 -25.68 -9.93
CA GLN A 642 -40.86 -25.50 -8.67
C GLN A 642 -41.63 -24.17 -8.56
N PRO A 643 -42.65 -23.98 -9.41
CA PRO A 643 -43.32 -22.69 -9.54
C PRO A 643 -44.22 -22.26 -8.35
N ASP A 644 -44.69 -23.17 -7.49
CA ASP A 644 -45.49 -22.82 -6.29
C ASP A 644 -44.67 -22.13 -5.20
N LEU A 645 -43.37 -22.40 -5.18
CA LEU A 645 -42.43 -21.78 -4.26
C LEU A 645 -42.06 -20.38 -4.75
N GLN A 646 -41.78 -20.24 -6.05
CA GLN A 646 -41.51 -18.96 -6.69
C GLN A 646 -42.67 -17.98 -6.50
N ASP A 647 -43.92 -18.46 -6.63
CA ASP A 647 -45.14 -17.70 -6.37
C ASP A 647 -45.25 -17.22 -4.90
N ARG A 648 -44.89 -18.06 -3.91
CA ARG A 648 -44.90 -17.67 -2.48
C ARG A 648 -43.84 -16.63 -2.12
N CYS A 649 -42.61 -16.82 -2.57
CA CYS A 649 -41.51 -15.90 -2.23
C CYS A 649 -41.74 -14.50 -2.80
N ILE A 650 -42.19 -14.43 -4.06
CA ILE A 650 -42.48 -13.15 -4.68
C ILE A 650 -43.69 -12.49 -4.00
N ARG A 651 -44.73 -13.21 -3.59
CA ARG A 651 -45.83 -12.59 -2.82
C ARG A 651 -45.36 -11.91 -1.53
N GLN A 652 -44.54 -12.61 -0.74
CA GLN A 652 -44.03 -12.09 0.53
C GLN A 652 -43.10 -10.89 0.36
N SER A 653 -42.26 -10.88 -0.68
CA SER A 653 -41.38 -9.74 -0.95
C SER A 653 -42.18 -8.50 -1.28
N ILE A 654 -43.22 -8.65 -2.09
CA ILE A 654 -43.97 -7.50 -2.53
C ILE A 654 -44.89 -6.97 -1.39
N GLU A 655 -45.47 -7.82 -0.54
CA GLU A 655 -46.32 -7.40 0.62
C GLU A 655 -45.63 -6.44 1.59
N LYS A 656 -44.30 -6.45 1.64
CA LYS A 656 -43.49 -5.56 2.49
C LYS A 656 -43.15 -4.20 1.83
N LEU A 657 -43.46 -4.01 0.54
CA LEU A 657 -43.17 -2.76 -0.17
C LEU A 657 -44.19 -1.68 0.21
N GLU A 658 -43.73 -0.62 0.86
CA GLU A 658 -44.52 0.60 1.04
C GLU A 658 -44.66 1.31 -0.30
N LEU A 659 -45.88 1.45 -0.81
CA LEU A 659 -46.18 2.06 -2.12
C LEU A 659 -46.10 3.61 -2.11
N THR A 660 -45.26 4.16 -1.24
CA THR A 660 -45.04 5.60 -1.07
C THR A 660 -44.01 6.14 -2.06
N SER A 661 -43.10 5.30 -2.54
CA SER A 661 -42.12 5.64 -3.57
C SER A 661 -42.45 5.00 -4.91
N THR A 662 -42.07 5.71 -5.97
CA THR A 662 -42.28 5.29 -7.37
C THR A 662 -41.37 4.15 -7.79
N ASP A 663 -40.21 4.00 -7.15
CA ASP A 663 -39.33 2.84 -7.33
C ASP A 663 -39.96 1.57 -6.75
N ASN A 664 -40.63 1.68 -5.59
CA ASN A 664 -41.36 0.56 -4.99
C ASN A 664 -42.58 0.16 -5.84
N ILE A 665 -43.25 1.12 -6.49
CA ILE A 665 -44.33 0.84 -7.45
C ILE A 665 -43.78 0.09 -8.67
N LEU A 666 -42.68 0.57 -9.26
CA LEU A 666 -42.05 -0.09 -10.41
C LEU A 666 -41.56 -1.51 -10.05
N GLU A 667 -40.96 -1.68 -8.88
CA GLU A 667 -40.53 -2.98 -8.36
C GLU A 667 -41.71 -3.93 -8.13
N ARG A 668 -42.83 -3.45 -7.57
CA ARG A 668 -44.05 -4.24 -7.43
C ARG A 668 -44.62 -4.64 -8.79
N ILE A 669 -44.68 -3.73 -9.75
CA ILE A 669 -45.16 -4.00 -11.13
C ILE A 669 -44.30 -5.08 -11.79
N ASN A 670 -42.97 -4.98 -11.71
CA ASN A 670 -42.05 -5.97 -12.27
C ASN A 670 -42.19 -7.34 -11.60
N SER A 671 -42.34 -7.36 -10.28
CA SER A 671 -42.51 -8.60 -9.52
C SER A 671 -43.85 -9.29 -9.82
N LEU A 672 -44.92 -8.51 -10.02
CA LEU A 672 -46.21 -9.03 -10.49
C LEU A 672 -46.10 -9.65 -11.90
N ASN A 673 -45.33 -9.04 -12.81
CA ASN A 673 -45.08 -9.63 -14.14
C ASN A 673 -44.43 -11.01 -14.05
N THR A 674 -43.48 -11.19 -13.14
CA THR A 674 -42.87 -12.50 -12.87
C THR A 674 -43.91 -13.49 -12.35
N LEU A 675 -44.76 -13.08 -11.41
CA LEU A 675 -45.86 -13.92 -10.88
C LEU A 675 -46.86 -14.37 -11.96
N ILE A 676 -47.23 -13.48 -12.89
CA ILE A 676 -48.09 -13.82 -14.04
C ILE A 676 -47.44 -14.93 -14.87
N SER A 677 -46.16 -14.77 -15.20
CA SER A 677 -45.41 -15.74 -16.00
C SER A 677 -45.27 -17.11 -15.31
N VAL A 678 -45.03 -17.13 -14.00
CA VAL A 678 -44.89 -18.36 -13.20
C VAL A 678 -46.20 -19.12 -13.14
N ASN A 679 -47.29 -18.46 -12.75
CA ASN A 679 -48.60 -19.09 -12.61
C ASN A 679 -49.17 -19.52 -13.98
N SER A 680 -48.88 -18.76 -15.04
CA SER A 680 -49.23 -19.14 -16.41
C SER A 680 -48.55 -20.45 -16.84
N ARG A 681 -47.30 -20.70 -16.44
CA ARG A 681 -46.58 -21.95 -16.73
C ARG A 681 -47.12 -23.14 -15.93
N GLN A 682 -47.68 -22.90 -14.76
CA GLN A 682 -48.34 -23.92 -13.94
C GLN A 682 -49.73 -24.32 -14.40
N GLY A 683 -50.33 -23.55 -15.31
CA GLY A 683 -51.76 -23.67 -15.61
C GLY A 683 -52.66 -23.08 -14.50
N ASN A 684 -52.09 -22.39 -13.50
CA ASN A 684 -52.86 -21.64 -12.49
C ASN A 684 -53.32 -20.30 -13.07
N PHE A 685 -54.19 -20.39 -14.08
CA PHE A 685 -54.60 -19.22 -14.86
C PHE A 685 -55.40 -18.21 -14.05
N GLN A 686 -56.17 -18.66 -13.05
CA GLN A 686 -56.94 -17.78 -12.19
C GLN A 686 -56.03 -16.85 -11.38
N MET A 687 -54.95 -17.39 -10.81
CA MET A 687 -53.99 -16.58 -10.05
C MET A 687 -53.14 -15.69 -10.96
N ALA A 688 -52.73 -16.20 -12.14
CA ALA A 688 -52.04 -15.40 -13.13
C ALA A 688 -52.88 -14.19 -13.58
N MET A 689 -54.20 -14.38 -13.73
CA MET A 689 -55.15 -13.31 -14.05
C MET A 689 -55.30 -12.31 -12.92
N LYS A 690 -55.40 -12.77 -11.67
CA LYS A 690 -55.44 -11.89 -10.50
C LYS A 690 -54.22 -10.97 -10.45
N TYR A 691 -53.01 -11.49 -10.65
CA TYR A 691 -51.81 -10.65 -10.65
C TYR A 691 -51.72 -9.70 -11.84
N PHE A 692 -52.26 -10.10 -13.00
CA PHE A 692 -52.39 -9.22 -14.13
C PHE A 692 -53.34 -8.05 -13.83
N GLU A 693 -54.49 -8.32 -13.22
CA GLU A 693 -55.44 -7.30 -12.76
C GLU A 693 -54.79 -6.38 -11.72
N ASP A 694 -54.13 -6.93 -10.70
CA ASP A 694 -53.42 -6.17 -9.66
C ASP A 694 -52.37 -5.23 -10.27
N ALA A 695 -51.60 -5.70 -11.26
CA ALA A 695 -50.59 -4.88 -11.93
C ALA A 695 -51.21 -3.75 -12.76
N THR A 696 -52.29 -4.02 -13.48
CA THR A 696 -53.01 -3.00 -14.26
C THR A 696 -53.74 -1.98 -13.37
N LEU A 697 -54.29 -2.43 -12.23
CA LEU A 697 -54.91 -1.58 -11.23
C LEU A 697 -53.87 -0.64 -10.60
N LEU A 698 -52.72 -1.20 -10.21
CA LEU A 698 -51.62 -0.41 -9.63
C LEU A 698 -51.10 0.66 -10.62
N TYR A 699 -51.00 0.32 -11.91
CA TYR A 699 -50.66 1.27 -12.96
C TYR A 699 -51.71 2.38 -13.13
N THR A 700 -53.01 2.03 -13.14
CA THR A 700 -54.08 3.01 -13.33
C THR A 700 -54.25 3.96 -12.15
N GLN A 701 -54.04 3.47 -10.92
CA GLN A 701 -54.14 4.25 -9.70
C GLN A 701 -52.94 5.19 -9.48
N ASN A 702 -51.77 4.86 -10.02
CA ASN A 702 -50.51 5.59 -9.80
C ASN A 702 -49.95 6.24 -11.07
N ARG A 703 -50.82 6.85 -11.89
CA ARG A 703 -50.35 7.68 -13.02
C ARG A 703 -49.64 8.92 -12.49
N SER A 704 -48.32 8.98 -12.70
CA SER A 704 -47.47 10.07 -12.23
C SER A 704 -47.56 11.28 -13.16
N SER A 705 -47.42 12.49 -12.61
CA SER A 705 -47.21 13.71 -13.39
C SER A 705 -45.77 13.83 -13.94
N ASP A 706 -44.83 13.01 -13.45
CA ASP A 706 -43.46 12.94 -13.94
C ASP A 706 -43.37 12.09 -15.22
N MET A 707 -43.10 12.76 -16.36
CA MET A 707 -43.02 12.13 -17.67
C MET A 707 -41.91 11.08 -17.81
N LEU A 708 -40.75 11.26 -17.17
CA LEU A 708 -39.62 10.33 -17.30
C LEU A 708 -39.91 9.02 -16.56
N LEU A 709 -40.54 9.17 -15.41
CA LEU A 709 -40.90 8.08 -14.53
C LEU A 709 -42.09 7.29 -15.06
N GLN A 710 -43.09 7.99 -15.59
CA GLN A 710 -44.22 7.40 -16.31
C GLN A 710 -43.72 6.56 -17.49
N ARG A 711 -42.69 7.02 -18.22
CA ARG A 711 -42.07 6.26 -19.32
C ARG A 711 -41.49 4.92 -18.85
N LYS A 712 -40.79 4.87 -17.71
CA LYS A 712 -40.24 3.61 -17.15
C LYS A 712 -41.33 2.63 -16.74
N VAL A 713 -42.41 3.11 -16.14
CA VAL A 713 -43.55 2.25 -15.79
C VAL A 713 -44.24 1.73 -17.05
N GLU A 714 -44.41 2.57 -18.07
CA GLU A 714 -44.97 2.19 -19.37
C GLU A 714 -44.10 1.15 -20.12
N GLU A 715 -42.78 1.19 -19.96
CA GLU A 715 -41.84 0.16 -20.44
C GLU A 715 -42.12 -1.20 -19.79
N SER A 716 -42.31 -1.25 -18.48
CA SER A 716 -42.70 -2.49 -17.78
C SER A 716 -44.09 -2.98 -18.18
N MET A 717 -45.03 -2.07 -18.46
CA MET A 717 -46.39 -2.44 -18.87
C MET A 717 -46.43 -3.18 -20.21
N VAL A 718 -45.50 -2.95 -21.14
CA VAL A 718 -45.36 -3.75 -22.37
C VAL A 718 -45.20 -5.23 -22.02
N SER A 719 -44.33 -5.55 -21.07
CA SER A 719 -44.09 -6.94 -20.66
C SER A 719 -45.27 -7.54 -19.91
N ILE A 720 -46.02 -6.75 -19.14
CA ILE A 720 -47.20 -7.21 -18.41
C ILE A 720 -48.36 -7.55 -19.35
N PHE A 721 -48.68 -6.67 -20.29
CA PHE A 721 -49.72 -6.95 -21.29
C PHE A 721 -49.32 -8.15 -22.16
N PHE A 722 -48.04 -8.27 -22.55
CA PHE A 722 -47.57 -9.44 -23.26
C PHE A 722 -47.66 -10.74 -22.44
N SER A 723 -47.30 -10.73 -21.15
CA SER A 723 -47.47 -11.90 -20.27
C SER A 723 -48.94 -12.26 -20.05
N GLY A 724 -49.80 -11.25 -19.87
CA GLY A 724 -51.24 -11.41 -19.71
C GLY A 724 -51.92 -12.00 -20.94
N SER A 725 -51.53 -11.58 -22.15
CA SER A 725 -52.09 -12.16 -23.38
C SER A 725 -51.75 -13.65 -23.51
N ARG A 726 -50.54 -14.05 -23.11
CA ARG A 726 -50.13 -15.47 -23.10
C ARG A 726 -50.97 -16.32 -22.15
N VAL A 727 -51.46 -15.76 -21.05
CA VAL A 727 -52.39 -16.44 -20.13
C VAL A 727 -53.70 -16.77 -20.86
N TYR A 728 -54.29 -15.82 -21.58
CA TYR A 728 -55.50 -16.04 -22.37
C TYR A 728 -55.27 -16.95 -23.58
N TYR A 729 -54.14 -16.80 -24.25
CA TYR A 729 -53.74 -17.68 -25.36
C TYR A 729 -53.70 -19.14 -24.91
N ARG A 730 -53.11 -19.44 -23.75
CA ARG A 730 -53.03 -20.80 -23.18
C ARG A 730 -54.38 -21.37 -22.74
N GLN A 731 -55.35 -20.50 -22.46
CA GLN A 731 -56.75 -20.88 -22.20
C GLN A 731 -57.56 -21.08 -23.49
N ASN A 732 -56.93 -21.00 -24.67
CA ASN A 732 -57.58 -21.00 -25.99
C ASN A 732 -58.54 -19.81 -26.22
N ASN A 733 -58.42 -18.73 -25.44
CA ASN A 733 -59.18 -17.50 -25.64
C ASN A 733 -58.38 -16.53 -26.52
N TRP A 734 -58.29 -16.86 -27.81
CA TRP A 734 -57.45 -16.13 -28.77
C TRP A 734 -57.97 -14.72 -29.05
N THR A 735 -59.28 -14.47 -28.93
CA THR A 735 -59.88 -13.14 -29.11
C THR A 735 -59.43 -12.18 -28.02
N MET A 736 -59.48 -12.60 -26.75
CA MET A 736 -58.99 -11.79 -25.64
C MET A 736 -57.46 -11.66 -25.65
N SER A 737 -56.74 -12.73 -26.03
CA SER A 737 -55.29 -12.67 -26.27
C SER A 737 -54.93 -11.55 -27.26
N LEU A 738 -55.65 -11.46 -28.39
CA LEU A 738 -55.43 -10.41 -29.39
C LEU A 738 -55.76 -9.02 -28.85
N GLU A 739 -56.84 -8.85 -28.09
CA GLU A 739 -57.19 -7.55 -27.50
C GLU A 739 -56.09 -7.04 -26.57
N ILE A 740 -55.53 -7.93 -25.75
CA ILE A 740 -54.45 -7.60 -24.83
C ILE A 740 -53.12 -7.39 -25.56
N LEU A 741 -52.84 -8.18 -26.60
CA LEU A 741 -51.67 -7.96 -27.47
C LEU A 741 -51.71 -6.59 -28.16
N LYS A 742 -52.89 -6.13 -28.59
CA LYS A 742 -53.06 -4.77 -29.15
C LYS A 742 -52.68 -3.70 -28.14
N LYS A 743 -53.10 -3.84 -26.87
CA LYS A 743 -52.67 -2.93 -25.80
C LYS A 743 -51.16 -2.98 -25.58
N SER A 744 -50.57 -4.19 -25.56
CA SER A 744 -49.11 -4.36 -25.47
C SER A 744 -48.37 -3.67 -26.63
N LEU A 745 -48.92 -3.76 -27.84
CA LEU A 745 -48.39 -3.14 -29.04
C LEU A 745 -48.48 -1.60 -28.97
N ASP A 746 -49.61 -1.06 -28.50
CA ASP A 746 -49.80 0.38 -28.34
C ASP A 746 -48.77 1.00 -27.39
N PHE A 747 -48.40 0.30 -26.30
CA PHE A 747 -47.32 0.73 -25.41
C PHE A 747 -45.95 0.59 -26.06
N ALA A 748 -45.68 -0.52 -26.76
CA ALA A 748 -44.41 -0.76 -27.41
C ALA A 748 -44.11 0.24 -28.54
N LEU A 749 -45.12 0.67 -29.30
CA LEU A 749 -44.99 1.64 -30.39
C LEU A 749 -44.74 3.08 -29.92
N LYS A 750 -45.07 3.41 -28.67
CA LYS A 750 -44.74 4.71 -28.07
C LYS A 750 -43.25 4.85 -27.71
N GLN A 751 -42.50 3.76 -27.77
CA GLN A 751 -41.09 3.71 -27.38
C GLN A 751 -40.21 3.66 -28.63
N GLU A 752 -39.16 4.50 -28.67
CA GLU A 752 -38.30 4.64 -29.86
C GLU A 752 -37.61 3.33 -30.27
N GLN A 753 -37.37 2.41 -29.33
CA GLN A 753 -36.88 1.04 -29.58
C GLN A 753 -37.35 0.08 -28.47
N ASN A 754 -38.17 -0.92 -28.81
CA ASN A 754 -38.60 -1.97 -27.86
C ASN A 754 -38.19 -3.37 -28.34
N SER A 755 -37.45 -4.10 -27.50
CA SER A 755 -36.90 -5.43 -27.81
C SER A 755 -37.95 -6.55 -27.88
N LEU A 756 -39.14 -6.37 -27.28
CA LEU A 756 -40.26 -7.31 -27.32
C LEU A 756 -41.13 -7.18 -28.58
N LEU A 757 -40.96 -6.11 -29.37
CA LEU A 757 -41.82 -5.83 -30.52
C LEU A 757 -41.92 -7.01 -31.52
N PRO A 758 -40.82 -7.71 -31.89
CA PRO A 758 -40.92 -8.89 -32.77
C PRO A 758 -41.69 -10.05 -32.13
N GLU A 759 -41.59 -10.27 -30.82
CA GLU A 759 -42.33 -11.31 -30.10
C GLU A 759 -43.82 -10.99 -29.99
N ILE A 760 -44.18 -9.71 -29.81
CA ILE A 760 -45.59 -9.26 -29.80
C ILE A 760 -46.23 -9.55 -31.15
N TYR A 761 -45.58 -9.17 -32.26
CA TYR A 761 -46.07 -9.48 -33.60
C TYR A 761 -46.17 -10.99 -33.84
N ASN A 762 -45.19 -11.76 -33.38
CA ASN A 762 -45.23 -13.21 -33.50
C ASN A 762 -46.43 -13.83 -32.75
N ALA A 763 -46.70 -13.38 -31.52
CA ALA A 763 -47.83 -13.84 -30.72
C ALA A 763 -49.18 -13.43 -31.32
N MET A 764 -49.26 -12.26 -31.98
CA MET A 764 -50.44 -11.85 -32.74
C MET A 764 -50.64 -12.76 -33.95
N GLY A 765 -49.58 -13.05 -34.71
CA GLY A 765 -49.61 -13.98 -35.85
C GLY A 765 -50.11 -15.37 -35.45
N LEU A 766 -49.62 -15.91 -34.33
CA LEU A 766 -50.08 -17.17 -33.76
C LEU A 766 -51.56 -17.14 -33.36
N SER A 767 -52.01 -16.05 -32.72
CA SER A 767 -53.40 -15.92 -32.28
C SER A 767 -54.37 -15.83 -33.47
N TYR A 768 -54.00 -15.12 -34.55
CA TYR A 768 -54.78 -15.06 -35.80
C TYR A 768 -54.78 -16.40 -36.55
N ALA A 769 -53.65 -17.12 -36.57
CA ALA A 769 -53.58 -18.44 -37.19
C ALA A 769 -54.54 -19.44 -36.50
N HIS A 770 -54.63 -19.40 -35.17
CA HIS A 770 -55.59 -20.22 -34.42
C HIS A 770 -57.06 -19.83 -34.65
N GLN A 771 -57.33 -18.59 -35.10
CA GLN A 771 -58.66 -18.14 -35.53
C GLN A 771 -58.94 -18.43 -37.01
N PHE A 772 -58.04 -19.13 -37.71
CA PHE A 772 -58.10 -19.40 -39.15
C PHE A 772 -58.07 -18.15 -40.05
N ASP A 773 -57.58 -17.02 -39.52
CA ASP A 773 -57.31 -15.81 -40.32
C ASP A 773 -55.87 -15.81 -40.79
N ASN A 774 -55.60 -16.62 -41.82
CA ASN A 774 -54.26 -16.80 -42.36
C ASN A 774 -53.69 -15.51 -42.97
N CYS A 775 -54.54 -14.62 -43.50
CA CYS A 775 -54.11 -13.34 -44.06
C CYS A 775 -53.48 -12.45 -42.99
N MET A 776 -54.17 -12.27 -41.86
CA MET A 776 -53.64 -11.50 -40.73
C MET A 776 -52.46 -12.22 -40.06
N ALA A 777 -52.50 -13.55 -39.98
CA ALA A 777 -51.38 -14.33 -39.44
C ALA A 777 -50.08 -14.10 -40.24
N ILE A 778 -50.14 -14.21 -41.57
CA ILE A 778 -49.01 -13.95 -42.48
C ILE A 778 -48.50 -12.53 -42.29
N HIS A 779 -49.40 -11.54 -42.29
CA HIS A 779 -49.04 -10.14 -42.11
C HIS A 779 -48.22 -9.90 -40.83
N TYR A 780 -48.67 -10.44 -39.70
CA TYR A 780 -47.97 -10.27 -38.42
C TYR A 780 -46.67 -11.07 -38.31
N PHE A 781 -46.60 -12.26 -38.91
CA PHE A 781 -45.33 -12.99 -39.00
C PHE A 781 -44.29 -12.27 -39.87
N GLU A 782 -44.71 -11.62 -40.96
CA GLU A 782 -43.82 -10.79 -41.78
C GLU A 782 -43.30 -9.57 -40.99
N LEU A 783 -44.17 -8.91 -40.22
CA LEU A 783 -43.76 -7.83 -39.32
C LEU A 783 -42.77 -8.32 -38.26
N ALA A 784 -42.98 -9.50 -37.66
CA ALA A 784 -42.05 -10.10 -36.71
C ALA A 784 -40.67 -10.36 -37.33
N VAL A 785 -40.61 -10.93 -38.53
CA VAL A 785 -39.34 -11.18 -39.24
C VAL A 785 -38.64 -9.88 -39.61
N ASN A 786 -39.37 -8.91 -40.18
CA ASN A 786 -38.80 -7.64 -40.65
C ASN A 786 -38.28 -6.78 -39.50
N THR A 787 -38.93 -6.82 -38.34
CA THR A 787 -38.49 -6.11 -37.14
C THR A 787 -37.31 -6.83 -36.48
N ALA A 788 -37.36 -8.15 -36.32
CA ALA A 788 -36.26 -8.94 -35.76
C ALA A 788 -34.96 -8.84 -36.57
N LYS A 789 -35.02 -8.82 -37.91
CA LYS A 789 -33.84 -8.66 -38.80
C LYS A 789 -33.06 -7.37 -38.56
N LYS A 790 -33.72 -6.31 -38.05
CA LYS A 790 -33.05 -5.03 -37.79
C LYS A 790 -32.17 -5.08 -36.55
N THR A 791 -32.43 -6.01 -35.63
CA THR A 791 -31.80 -6.03 -34.29
C THR A 791 -31.09 -7.34 -33.97
N LEU A 792 -31.38 -8.44 -34.66
CA LEU A 792 -30.83 -9.77 -34.40
C LEU A 792 -30.00 -10.28 -35.59
N PRO A 793 -28.89 -11.01 -35.35
CA PRO A 793 -28.12 -11.64 -36.41
C PRO A 793 -28.93 -12.73 -37.12
N ASP A 794 -28.56 -13.04 -38.37
CA ASP A 794 -29.35 -13.89 -39.26
C ASP A 794 -29.49 -15.35 -38.77
N ASP A 795 -28.55 -15.82 -37.96
CA ASP A 795 -28.53 -17.15 -37.34
C ASP A 795 -29.26 -17.23 -35.99
N HIS A 796 -29.83 -16.12 -35.51
CA HIS A 796 -30.46 -16.07 -34.18
C HIS A 796 -31.68 -17.01 -34.10
N PRO A 797 -31.80 -17.87 -33.05
CA PRO A 797 -32.86 -18.89 -32.95
C PRO A 797 -34.30 -18.34 -33.06
N ASN A 798 -34.58 -17.17 -32.44
CA ASN A 798 -35.90 -16.55 -32.54
C ASN A 798 -36.24 -16.09 -33.96
N LEU A 799 -35.27 -15.56 -34.72
CA LEU A 799 -35.49 -15.14 -36.10
C LEU A 799 -35.76 -16.36 -37.01
N GLN A 800 -35.05 -17.47 -36.78
CA GLN A 800 -35.29 -18.73 -37.46
C GLN A 800 -36.69 -19.28 -37.15
N ARG A 801 -37.12 -19.20 -35.88
CA ARG A 801 -38.48 -19.58 -35.46
C ARG A 801 -39.56 -18.76 -36.18
N TYR A 802 -39.41 -17.44 -36.27
CA TYR A 802 -40.38 -16.58 -36.97
C TYR A 802 -40.45 -16.90 -38.47
N ARG A 803 -39.30 -17.11 -39.11
CA ARG A 803 -39.23 -17.50 -40.53
C ARG A 803 -39.91 -18.85 -40.77
N TYR A 804 -39.69 -19.81 -39.87
CA TYR A 804 -40.34 -21.11 -39.94
C TYR A 804 -41.87 -20.99 -39.81
N GLN A 805 -42.36 -20.22 -38.83
CA GLN A 805 -43.79 -19.99 -38.62
C GLN A 805 -44.45 -19.29 -39.82
N LEU A 806 -43.77 -18.32 -40.44
CA LEU A 806 -44.21 -17.69 -41.68
C LEU A 806 -44.26 -18.68 -42.85
N GLN A 807 -43.26 -19.55 -42.97
CA GLN A 807 -43.17 -20.54 -44.06
C GLN A 807 -44.26 -21.61 -43.96
N GLN A 808 -44.71 -21.96 -42.75
CA GLN A 808 -45.80 -22.94 -42.55
C GLN A 808 -47.17 -22.44 -43.06
N LEU A 809 -47.36 -21.12 -43.19
CA LEU A 809 -48.64 -20.51 -43.57
C LEU A 809 -48.65 -19.91 -44.97
N LYS A 810 -47.48 -19.80 -45.62
CA LYS A 810 -47.39 -19.47 -47.05
C LYS A 810 -47.62 -20.76 -47.85
N PRO A 811 -48.69 -20.85 -48.68
CA PRO A 811 -48.84 -21.93 -49.65
C PRO A 811 -47.70 -21.94 -50.66
#